data_AF-A0A0R2FZH5-F1
#
_entry.id   AF-A0A0R2FZH5-F1
#
_cell.length_a   1.000
_cell.length_b   1.000
_cell.length_c   1.000
_cell.angle_alpha   90.00
_cell.angle_beta   90.00
_cell.angle_gamma   90.00
#
_symmetry.space_group_name_H-M   'P 1'
#
loop_
_entity.id
_entity.type
_entity.pdbx_description
1 polymer ?
#
loop_
_entity_poly.entity_id
_entity_poly.type
_entity_poly.pdbx_seq_one_letter_code
_entity_poly.pdbx_strand_id
1 'polypeptide(L)'
;MKLKEILIGVMTMGMGLVFSMGLVLASGVPTLRVDDPSIPRTDVVDISSNNGVPSVQDFKIMKQHGVQTIMVKLTEFTTYRNPYARQQIANARAAGLKIGAYHYSWYTNNQEAHQEAAYFVSYARDLGLATTTPMADDLEDTYTKKGDVTEHAKAFRSTVQSKGYRHNLLYTYSSYVSGTGLRTNDYGNKNIWMAQYPYTPSKNSLWNAQYGMWQFNSRMTFPGVSGLFDASIDYVGAVSTPPTQYAKIVQTKSVNYKAKILNTTNGVYINQPWRVQGGQYKTRASTYANQIVQVKSEVLTSYGVWWVGFDLNGQHMWMDIKAVQPVFPTQTIDKYVFFLHPRSQDSLYASAPYGIQGAQNKGLIKDKVSASQAVHVTKETVHNGVTWYLGNFSGQTYWFDSRAAVVDTTKPKAVNYAVTINQTNRRDGLFSGLPWRYHGKYVGLATSYQGKQVQVTKEWKDLLGTTWIYFKLGDQQVWMNQAGSKIDFPTQVTDKYVFLQPRTQDSLFANAPYGIQGAQNKGLVKDKAPANQAVHVTKATVYNGVTWYLGNFNGQVYWFDSRAGVVDTTKPKTVNYSATIEQANRRDGLFVSLPWTYQGKLVAMANQYNHRKVIITQEWTTPLGNTWVAFDLNGKTVWLDKAGIQK
;
A
#
# COMPACT_ATOMS: atom_id res chain seq x y z
N MET A 1 63.56 -17.97 -5.56
CA MET A 1 63.25 -16.73 -6.27
C MET A 1 62.44 -17.09 -7.51
N LYS A 2 61.10 -17.13 -7.41
CA LYS A 2 60.24 -17.20 -8.59
C LYS A 2 59.81 -15.77 -8.92
N LEU A 3 60.06 -15.37 -10.17
CA LEU A 3 59.78 -14.03 -10.68
C LEU A 3 58.26 -13.87 -10.90
N LYS A 4 57.66 -12.81 -10.34
CA LYS A 4 56.26 -12.45 -10.58
C LYS A 4 56.11 -11.91 -12.01
N GLU A 5 55.41 -12.62 -12.88
CA GLU A 5 54.99 -12.12 -14.21
C GLU A 5 53.64 -11.41 -14.08
N ILE A 6 53.60 -10.08 -14.26
CA ILE A 6 52.37 -9.27 -14.12
C ILE A 6 52.21 -8.36 -15.33
N LEU A 7 50.99 -8.21 -15.83
CA LEU A 7 50.70 -7.39 -17.01
C LEU A 7 50.84 -5.88 -16.71
N ILE A 8 51.68 -5.20 -17.47
CA ILE A 8 51.80 -3.73 -17.46
C ILE A 8 50.91 -3.16 -18.56
N GLY A 9 50.05 -2.19 -18.20
CA GLY A 9 49.35 -1.35 -19.18
C GLY A 9 50.09 -0.03 -19.36
N VAL A 10 50.59 0.24 -20.57
CA VAL A 10 51.12 1.56 -20.96
C VAL A 10 49.99 2.33 -21.64
N MET A 11 49.66 3.51 -21.13
CA MET A 11 48.73 4.43 -21.78
C MET A 11 49.53 5.69 -22.14
N THR A 12 49.99 5.79 -23.39
CA THR A 12 50.64 6.99 -23.90
C THR A 12 49.56 7.95 -24.44
N MET A 13 49.48 9.15 -23.87
CA MET A 13 48.71 10.26 -24.46
C MET A 13 49.51 10.84 -25.63
N GLY A 14 49.18 10.42 -26.85
CA GLY A 14 49.70 10.97 -28.09
C GLY A 14 48.88 10.46 -29.26
N MET A 15 48.40 11.36 -30.12
CA MET A 15 47.52 11.07 -31.26
C MET A 15 48.08 9.92 -32.12
N GLY A 16 47.36 8.78 -32.08
CA GLY A 16 47.57 7.60 -32.90
C GLY A 16 48.54 6.59 -32.30
N LEU A 17 48.03 5.52 -31.65
CA LEU A 17 48.88 4.40 -31.24
C LEU A 17 48.14 3.08 -31.09
N VAL A 18 48.78 2.06 -31.65
CA VAL A 18 48.56 0.63 -31.47
C VAL A 18 48.79 0.25 -30.01
N PHE A 19 47.88 -0.54 -29.42
CA PHE A 19 48.08 -1.20 -28.13
C PHE A 19 49.18 -2.28 -28.28
N SER A 20 50.41 -1.99 -27.85
CA SER A 20 51.40 -3.04 -27.61
C SER A 20 51.34 -3.45 -26.14
N MET A 21 50.63 -4.55 -25.86
CA MET A 21 50.63 -5.20 -24.54
C MET A 21 51.87 -6.08 -24.42
N GLY A 22 52.87 -5.62 -23.67
CA GLY A 22 54.04 -6.42 -23.31
C GLY A 22 53.90 -7.04 -21.92
N LEU A 23 54.18 -8.34 -21.80
CA LEU A 23 54.46 -8.98 -20.51
C LEU A 23 55.83 -8.46 -20.01
N VAL A 24 55.85 -7.79 -18.87
CA VAL A 24 57.08 -7.33 -18.23
C VAL A 24 57.05 -7.76 -16.76
N LEU A 25 58.20 -8.15 -16.22
CA LEU A 25 58.34 -8.60 -14.83
C LEU A 25 57.79 -7.55 -13.85
N ALA A 26 57.24 -7.99 -12.70
CA ALA A 26 56.81 -7.09 -11.62
C ALA A 26 57.93 -6.15 -11.11
N SER A 27 59.19 -6.45 -11.41
CA SER A 27 60.36 -5.61 -11.15
C SER A 27 60.54 -4.44 -12.13
N GLY A 28 59.77 -4.38 -13.22
CA GLY A 28 59.89 -3.38 -14.30
C GLY A 28 59.01 -2.14 -14.19
N VAL A 29 58.21 -2.02 -13.12
CA VAL A 29 57.38 -0.82 -12.84
C VAL A 29 58.21 0.28 -12.17
N PRO A 30 57.86 1.57 -12.32
CA PRO A 30 58.62 2.62 -11.68
C PRO A 30 58.54 2.54 -10.14
N THR A 31 59.62 2.99 -9.51
CA THR A 31 59.65 3.18 -8.05
C THR A 31 58.84 4.43 -7.74
N LEU A 32 57.88 4.32 -6.83
CA LEU A 32 57.01 5.43 -6.44
C LEU A 32 57.32 5.87 -5.02
N ARG A 33 57.00 7.12 -4.71
CA ARG A 33 57.13 7.68 -3.37
C ARG A 33 55.76 7.99 -2.82
N VAL A 34 55.46 7.53 -1.61
CA VAL A 34 54.10 7.60 -1.04
C VAL A 34 53.57 9.03 -0.86
N ASP A 35 54.47 10.01 -0.77
CA ASP A 35 54.13 11.44 -0.61
C ASP A 35 53.96 12.17 -1.96
N ASP A 36 54.06 11.48 -3.09
CA ASP A 36 53.68 12.03 -4.40
C ASP A 36 52.15 12.25 -4.43
N PRO A 37 51.68 13.50 -4.57
CA PRO A 37 50.25 13.80 -4.54
C PRO A 37 49.51 13.38 -5.82
N SER A 38 50.20 12.88 -6.86
CA SER A 38 49.61 12.48 -8.14
C SER A 38 49.18 11.01 -8.20
N ILE A 39 49.74 10.17 -7.34
CA ILE A 39 49.49 8.71 -7.32
C ILE A 39 48.29 8.35 -6.42
N PRO A 40 47.70 7.15 -6.57
CA PRO A 40 46.66 6.66 -5.67
C PRO A 40 47.12 6.65 -4.21
N ARG A 41 46.16 6.82 -3.28
CA ARG A 41 46.44 6.65 -1.85
C ARG A 41 46.89 5.21 -1.56
N THR A 42 47.76 5.06 -0.55
CA THR A 42 48.24 3.75 -0.07
C THR A 42 47.57 3.43 1.26
N ASP A 43 46.49 2.65 1.22
CA ASP A 43 45.73 2.26 2.43
C ASP A 43 46.32 1.01 3.09
N VAL A 44 46.93 0.14 2.28
CA VAL A 44 47.41 -1.18 2.69
C VAL A 44 48.79 -1.44 2.10
N VAL A 45 49.68 -1.97 2.93
CA VAL A 45 50.98 -2.50 2.52
C VAL A 45 51.03 -3.98 2.84
N ASP A 46 51.57 -4.79 1.94
CA ASP A 46 51.80 -6.22 2.18
C ASP A 46 53.30 -6.55 2.26
N ILE A 47 53.65 -7.46 3.17
CA ILE A 47 55.03 -7.84 3.49
C ILE A 47 55.20 -9.34 3.66
N SER A 48 56.42 -9.82 3.41
CA SER A 48 56.83 -11.20 3.56
C SER A 48 58.22 -11.29 4.21
N SER A 49 58.83 -12.48 4.25
CA SER A 49 60.20 -12.61 4.71
C SER A 49 61.22 -11.81 3.88
N ASN A 50 60.87 -11.44 2.64
CA ASN A 50 61.72 -10.64 1.74
C ASN A 50 61.91 -9.20 2.22
N ASN A 51 61.01 -8.69 3.06
CA ASN A 51 61.08 -7.35 3.63
C ASN A 51 61.85 -7.32 4.97
N GLY A 52 62.41 -8.46 5.41
CA GLY A 52 63.04 -8.58 6.72
C GLY A 52 62.06 -8.27 7.85
N VAL A 53 62.51 -7.51 8.84
CA VAL A 53 61.68 -7.11 9.99
C VAL A 53 61.64 -5.58 10.07
N PRO A 54 60.69 -4.92 9.38
CA PRO A 54 60.50 -3.47 9.55
C PRO A 54 60.25 -3.14 11.03
N SER A 55 60.88 -2.08 11.51
CA SER A 55 60.81 -1.66 12.91
C SER A 55 59.44 -1.06 13.25
N VAL A 56 59.15 -0.89 14.54
CA VAL A 56 57.95 -0.15 14.98
C VAL A 56 57.96 1.27 14.43
N GLN A 57 59.13 1.91 14.32
CA GLN A 57 59.24 3.26 13.80
C GLN A 57 58.95 3.31 12.29
N ASP A 58 59.41 2.32 11.53
CA ASP A 58 59.09 2.21 10.10
C ASP A 58 57.57 2.12 9.88
N PHE A 59 56.90 1.28 10.65
CA PHE A 59 55.44 1.18 10.59
C PHE A 59 54.72 2.45 11.06
N LYS A 60 55.26 3.19 12.04
CA LYS A 60 54.72 4.50 12.42
C LYS A 60 54.83 5.51 11.28
N ILE A 61 55.95 5.50 10.54
CA ILE A 61 56.14 6.35 9.36
C ILE A 61 55.14 5.95 8.26
N MET A 62 55.01 4.66 7.95
CA MET A 62 54.00 4.19 6.98
C MET A 62 52.58 4.63 7.37
N LYS A 63 52.24 4.52 8.65
CA LYS A 63 50.94 4.97 9.18
C LYS A 63 50.71 6.48 9.02
N GLN A 64 51.74 7.29 9.27
CA GLN A 64 51.67 8.75 9.05
C GLN A 64 51.39 9.10 7.59
N HIS A 65 51.85 8.27 6.66
CA HIS A 65 51.58 8.39 5.22
C HIS A 65 50.26 7.72 4.77
N GLY A 66 49.38 7.36 5.70
CA GLY A 66 48.02 6.92 5.41
C GLY A 66 47.81 5.41 5.38
N VAL A 67 48.86 4.61 5.56
CA VAL A 67 48.73 3.15 5.68
C VAL A 67 47.91 2.81 6.93
N GLN A 68 46.91 1.96 6.77
CA GLN A 68 46.03 1.53 7.86
C GLN A 68 46.22 0.07 8.25
N THR A 69 46.61 -0.76 7.28
CA THR A 69 46.70 -2.21 7.46
C THR A 69 47.98 -2.76 6.85
N ILE A 70 48.60 -3.71 7.54
CA ILE A 70 49.70 -4.52 7.03
C ILE A 70 49.20 -5.95 6.78
N MET A 71 49.31 -6.44 5.54
CA MET A 71 49.04 -7.84 5.19
C MET A 71 50.36 -8.63 5.28
N VAL A 72 50.42 -9.63 6.18
CA VAL A 72 51.67 -10.37 6.45
C VAL A 72 51.59 -11.78 5.85
N LYS A 73 52.58 -12.18 5.05
CA LYS A 73 52.69 -13.58 4.59
C LYS A 73 52.88 -14.48 5.79
N LEU A 74 52.03 -15.49 5.96
CA LEU A 74 52.22 -16.47 7.04
C LEU A 74 52.81 -17.77 6.52
N THR A 75 52.27 -18.27 5.42
CA THR A 75 52.53 -19.63 4.95
C THR A 75 52.60 -19.68 3.43
N GLU A 76 53.27 -20.71 2.92
CA GLU A 76 53.30 -21.07 1.50
C GLU A 76 53.31 -22.58 1.40
N PHE A 77 52.41 -23.13 0.58
CA PHE A 77 52.15 -24.56 0.53
C PHE A 77 51.92 -25.12 1.96
N THR A 78 52.17 -26.41 2.18
CA THR A 78 52.05 -27.05 3.50
C THR A 78 53.38 -27.13 4.26
N THR A 79 54.45 -26.50 3.76
CA THR A 79 55.82 -26.69 4.26
C THR A 79 56.50 -25.42 4.75
N TYR A 80 56.13 -24.25 4.25
CA TYR A 80 56.80 -22.99 4.62
C TYR A 80 55.98 -22.16 5.61
N ARG A 81 56.63 -21.71 6.69
CA ARG A 81 56.14 -20.68 7.61
C ARG A 81 57.11 -19.49 7.57
N ASN A 82 56.59 -18.27 7.43
CA ASN A 82 57.40 -17.05 7.43
C ASN A 82 58.07 -16.86 8.81
N PRO A 83 59.41 -16.98 8.91
CA PRO A 83 60.11 -16.92 10.20
C PRO A 83 60.02 -15.54 10.87
N TYR A 84 59.76 -14.48 10.10
CA TYR A 84 59.66 -13.11 10.60
C TYR A 84 58.23 -12.71 10.97
N ALA A 85 57.21 -13.52 10.68
CA ALA A 85 55.80 -13.15 10.84
C ALA A 85 55.46 -12.70 12.28
N ARG A 86 55.97 -13.38 13.31
CA ARG A 86 55.73 -13.01 14.72
C ARG A 86 56.21 -11.60 15.03
N GLN A 87 57.42 -11.25 14.62
CA GLN A 87 58.00 -9.92 14.89
C GLN A 87 57.38 -8.85 13.99
N GLN A 88 57.09 -9.16 12.72
CA GLN A 88 56.40 -8.27 11.79
C GLN A 88 55.02 -7.86 12.34
N ILE A 89 54.22 -8.84 12.79
CA ILE A 89 52.90 -8.62 13.40
C ILE A 89 53.02 -7.80 14.68
N ALA A 90 53.96 -8.14 15.56
CA ALA A 90 54.18 -7.42 16.82
C ALA A 90 54.55 -5.95 16.57
N ASN A 91 55.48 -5.69 15.65
CA ASN A 91 55.94 -4.34 15.34
C ASN A 91 54.82 -3.48 14.72
N ALA A 92 54.06 -4.03 13.76
CA ALA A 92 52.95 -3.33 13.12
C ALA A 92 51.81 -3.04 14.11
N ARG A 93 51.47 -3.98 15.00
CA ARG A 93 50.49 -3.75 16.08
C ARG A 93 50.97 -2.66 17.05
N ALA A 94 52.24 -2.65 17.41
CA ALA A 94 52.81 -1.62 18.30
C ALA A 94 52.80 -0.22 17.67
N ALA A 95 52.86 -0.11 16.34
CA ALA A 95 52.63 1.14 15.61
C ALA A 95 51.13 1.52 15.50
N GLY A 96 50.23 0.63 15.97
CA GLY A 96 48.78 0.79 15.93
C GLY A 96 48.18 0.61 14.54
N LEU A 97 48.83 -0.16 13.67
CA LEU A 97 48.27 -0.61 12.39
C LEU A 97 47.40 -1.85 12.60
N LYS A 98 46.43 -2.05 11.71
CA LYS A 98 45.69 -3.31 11.61
C LYS A 98 46.57 -4.37 10.97
N ILE A 99 46.24 -5.63 11.26
CA ILE A 99 46.92 -6.80 10.70
C ILE A 99 45.92 -7.58 9.88
N GLY A 100 46.32 -7.94 8.66
CA GLY A 100 45.78 -9.08 7.94
C GLY A 100 46.90 -10.06 7.60
N ALA A 101 46.52 -11.20 7.06
CA ALA A 101 47.43 -12.30 6.79
C ALA A 101 47.15 -12.89 5.41
N TYR A 102 48.17 -13.46 4.75
CA TYR A 102 47.97 -14.19 3.51
C TYR A 102 48.77 -15.50 3.43
N HIS A 103 48.26 -16.42 2.61
CA HIS A 103 48.86 -17.71 2.28
C HIS A 103 49.13 -17.78 0.77
N TYR A 104 50.38 -18.05 0.37
CA TYR A 104 50.73 -18.24 -1.04
C TYR A 104 50.44 -19.69 -1.47
N SER A 105 49.45 -19.85 -2.33
CA SER A 105 48.81 -21.14 -2.61
C SER A 105 49.49 -21.90 -3.76
N TRP A 106 49.60 -23.21 -3.61
CA TRP A 106 50.13 -24.13 -4.65
C TRP A 106 49.12 -25.23 -5.03
N TYR A 107 47.99 -25.31 -4.32
CA TYR A 107 47.00 -26.36 -4.50
C TYR A 107 46.50 -26.44 -5.95
N THR A 108 46.22 -27.66 -6.38
CA THR A 108 45.74 -27.97 -7.74
C THR A 108 44.37 -28.63 -7.75
N ASN A 109 43.82 -28.91 -6.56
CA ASN A 109 42.52 -29.53 -6.35
C ASN A 109 41.95 -29.14 -4.96
N ASN A 110 40.69 -29.49 -4.70
CA ASN A 110 39.99 -29.15 -3.45
C ASN A 110 40.64 -29.76 -2.20
N GLN A 111 41.19 -30.97 -2.30
CA GLN A 111 41.80 -31.65 -1.14
C GLN A 111 43.07 -30.91 -0.70
N GLU A 112 43.93 -30.54 -1.64
CA GLU A 112 45.12 -29.73 -1.38
C GLU A 112 44.74 -28.34 -0.85
N ALA A 113 43.70 -27.72 -1.41
CA ALA A 113 43.20 -26.43 -0.93
C ALA A 113 42.75 -26.48 0.55
N HIS A 114 42.09 -27.56 0.96
CA HIS A 114 41.74 -27.79 2.36
C HIS A 114 42.98 -27.99 3.26
N GLN A 115 44.01 -28.68 2.78
CA GLN A 115 45.24 -28.93 3.52
C GLN A 115 46.04 -27.63 3.73
N GLU A 116 46.23 -26.85 2.68
CA GLU A 116 46.90 -25.55 2.71
C GLU A 116 46.15 -24.55 3.61
N ALA A 117 44.83 -24.46 3.51
CA ALA A 117 44.01 -23.63 4.38
C ALA A 117 44.12 -24.05 5.86
N ALA A 118 44.17 -25.35 6.14
CA ALA A 118 44.35 -25.85 7.50
C ALA A 118 45.73 -25.49 8.07
N TYR A 119 46.77 -25.58 7.24
CA TYR A 119 48.13 -25.19 7.59
C TYR A 119 48.24 -23.69 7.87
N PHE A 120 47.63 -22.86 7.02
CA PHE A 120 47.54 -21.41 7.18
C PHE A 120 46.88 -21.01 8.51
N VAL A 121 45.70 -21.55 8.79
CA VAL A 121 44.97 -21.21 10.02
C VAL A 121 45.68 -21.73 11.26
N SER A 122 46.33 -22.90 11.18
CA SER A 122 47.16 -23.41 12.27
C SER A 122 48.23 -22.40 12.66
N TYR A 123 49.00 -21.89 11.69
CA TYR A 123 50.04 -20.92 12.00
C TYR A 123 49.48 -19.55 12.44
N ALA A 124 48.36 -19.11 11.87
CA ALA A 124 47.68 -17.89 12.32
C ALA A 124 47.28 -17.95 13.80
N ARG A 125 46.83 -19.13 14.29
CA ARG A 125 46.53 -19.37 15.70
C ARG A 125 47.79 -19.36 16.57
N ASP A 126 48.87 -20.02 16.13
CA ASP A 126 50.17 -20.03 16.83
C ASP A 126 50.76 -18.61 17.01
N LEU A 127 50.41 -17.69 16.09
CA LEU A 127 50.79 -16.28 16.12
C LEU A 127 49.81 -15.39 16.92
N GLY A 128 48.73 -15.97 17.46
CA GLY A 128 47.73 -15.23 18.24
C GLY A 128 46.95 -14.21 17.42
N LEU A 129 46.65 -14.52 16.15
CA LEU A 129 45.77 -13.69 15.32
C LEU A 129 44.31 -13.92 15.72
N ALA A 130 43.59 -12.83 16.00
CA ALA A 130 42.16 -12.90 16.34
C ALA A 130 41.36 -13.45 15.16
N THR A 131 40.23 -14.11 15.43
CA THR A 131 39.34 -14.68 14.39
C THR A 131 38.71 -13.63 13.47
N THR A 132 38.77 -12.35 13.86
CA THR A 132 38.37 -11.19 13.04
C THR A 132 39.45 -10.73 12.06
N THR A 133 40.65 -11.32 12.11
CA THR A 133 41.77 -10.98 11.23
C THR A 133 41.40 -11.30 9.76
N PRO A 134 41.60 -10.37 8.81
CA PRO A 134 41.46 -10.68 7.39
C PRO A 134 42.47 -11.74 6.95
N MET A 135 41.99 -12.76 6.25
CA MET A 135 42.78 -13.90 5.77
C MET A 135 42.67 -14.00 4.25
N ALA A 136 43.75 -13.70 3.53
CA ALA A 136 43.81 -13.76 2.08
C ALA A 136 44.40 -15.08 1.57
N ASP A 137 43.74 -15.66 0.58
CA ASP A 137 44.24 -16.74 -0.27
C ASP A 137 44.93 -16.09 -1.48
N ASP A 138 46.22 -16.36 -1.70
CA ASP A 138 47.02 -15.76 -2.77
C ASP A 138 47.19 -16.77 -3.92
N LEU A 139 46.36 -16.57 -4.96
CA LEU A 139 46.32 -17.35 -6.19
C LEU A 139 47.10 -16.66 -7.30
N GLU A 140 48.40 -16.94 -7.35
CA GLU A 140 49.28 -16.36 -8.37
C GLU A 140 50.28 -17.35 -9.01
N ASP A 141 50.53 -18.52 -8.39
CA ASP A 141 51.50 -19.50 -8.88
C ASP A 141 51.05 -20.22 -10.16
N THR A 142 51.99 -20.81 -10.89
CA THR A 142 51.68 -21.61 -12.08
C THR A 142 51.05 -22.96 -11.70
N TYR A 143 51.36 -23.51 -10.52
CA TYR A 143 50.75 -24.77 -10.06
C TYR A 143 49.23 -24.67 -9.90
N THR A 144 48.74 -23.53 -9.41
CA THR A 144 47.30 -23.32 -9.13
C THR A 144 46.46 -23.14 -10.39
N LYS A 145 47.07 -23.00 -11.57
CA LYS A 145 46.38 -22.84 -12.88
C LYS A 145 45.86 -24.18 -13.43
N LYS A 146 45.28 -25.02 -12.58
CA LYS A 146 44.75 -26.34 -12.94
C LYS A 146 43.33 -26.51 -12.41
N GLY A 147 42.52 -27.28 -13.16
CA GLY A 147 41.15 -27.59 -12.78
C GLY A 147 40.25 -26.35 -12.70
N ASP A 148 39.18 -26.46 -11.91
CA ASP A 148 38.31 -25.32 -11.63
C ASP A 148 38.88 -24.52 -10.46
N VAL A 149 39.73 -23.55 -10.79
CA VAL A 149 40.40 -22.68 -9.82
C VAL A 149 39.42 -21.93 -8.90
N THR A 150 38.18 -21.68 -9.36
CA THR A 150 37.15 -21.01 -8.55
C THR A 150 36.68 -21.93 -7.43
N GLU A 151 36.45 -23.21 -7.73
CA GLU A 151 36.02 -24.18 -6.72
C GLU A 151 37.15 -24.51 -5.74
N HIS A 152 38.40 -24.55 -6.21
CA HIS A 152 39.56 -24.71 -5.32
C HIS A 152 39.70 -23.54 -4.33
N ALA A 153 39.54 -22.28 -4.80
CA ALA A 153 39.53 -21.11 -3.93
C ALA A 153 38.37 -21.13 -2.91
N LYS A 154 37.18 -21.60 -3.31
CA LYS A 154 36.04 -21.77 -2.39
C LYS A 154 36.32 -22.88 -1.37
N ALA A 155 36.97 -23.97 -1.76
CA ALA A 155 37.39 -25.03 -0.85
C ALA A 155 38.37 -24.50 0.21
N PHE A 156 39.40 -23.75 -0.20
CA PHE A 156 40.31 -23.06 0.71
C PHE A 156 39.53 -22.16 1.70
N ARG A 157 38.71 -21.24 1.17
CA ARG A 157 37.87 -20.33 1.97
C ARG A 157 37.01 -21.08 2.98
N SER A 158 36.37 -22.17 2.56
CA SER A 158 35.47 -22.95 3.42
C SER A 158 36.18 -23.50 4.66
N THR A 159 37.44 -23.95 4.51
CA THR A 159 38.26 -24.43 5.62
C THR A 159 38.69 -23.28 6.54
N VAL A 160 39.05 -22.12 5.98
CA VAL A 160 39.41 -20.95 6.80
C VAL A 160 38.20 -20.50 7.65
N GLN A 161 37.01 -20.47 7.04
CA GLN A 161 35.76 -20.12 7.70
C GLN A 161 35.33 -21.13 8.76
N SER A 162 35.43 -22.43 8.48
CA SER A 162 35.08 -23.49 9.43
C SER A 162 35.98 -23.49 10.67
N LYS A 163 37.22 -22.97 10.52
CA LYS A 163 38.16 -22.77 11.62
C LYS A 163 38.02 -21.40 12.31
N GLY A 164 36.96 -20.63 12.02
CA GLY A 164 36.55 -19.44 12.76
C GLY A 164 36.95 -18.10 12.13
N TYR A 165 37.80 -18.10 11.10
CA TYR A 165 38.24 -16.87 10.43
C TYR A 165 37.33 -16.55 9.24
N ARG A 166 36.29 -15.75 9.48
CA ARG A 166 35.23 -15.51 8.49
C ARG A 166 35.51 -14.39 7.49
N HIS A 167 36.56 -13.60 7.74
CA HIS A 167 36.92 -12.48 6.89
C HIS A 167 37.97 -12.93 5.87
N ASN A 168 37.52 -13.34 4.68
CA ASN A 168 38.38 -13.96 3.69
C ASN A 168 38.47 -13.13 2.41
N LEU A 169 39.67 -13.03 1.87
CA LEU A 169 39.97 -12.37 0.60
C LEU A 169 40.59 -13.37 -0.37
N LEU A 170 40.47 -13.08 -1.65
CA LEU A 170 41.22 -13.75 -2.71
C LEU A 170 42.10 -12.73 -3.39
N TYR A 171 43.41 -12.87 -3.24
CA TYR A 171 44.40 -12.14 -4.00
C TYR A 171 44.70 -12.88 -5.31
N THR A 172 44.79 -12.13 -6.39
CA THR A 172 45.21 -12.63 -7.71
C THR A 172 45.56 -11.46 -8.63
N TYR A 173 45.95 -11.71 -9.88
CA TYR A 173 46.23 -10.67 -10.89
C TYR A 173 45.39 -10.82 -12.15
N SER A 174 45.20 -9.71 -12.89
CA SER A 174 44.28 -9.66 -14.04
C SER A 174 44.52 -10.75 -15.09
N SER A 175 45.78 -11.07 -15.39
CA SER A 175 46.13 -12.12 -16.36
C SER A 175 45.92 -13.54 -15.83
N TYR A 176 45.97 -13.74 -14.51
CA TYR A 176 45.59 -15.02 -13.90
C TYR A 176 44.11 -15.28 -14.14
N VAL A 177 43.26 -14.27 -13.89
CA VAL A 177 41.81 -14.35 -14.12
C VAL A 177 41.50 -14.73 -15.57
N SER A 178 42.10 -14.01 -16.53
CA SER A 178 41.87 -14.30 -17.95
C SER A 178 42.44 -15.65 -18.39
N GLY A 179 43.59 -16.06 -17.84
CA GLY A 179 44.27 -17.31 -18.21
C GLY A 179 43.67 -18.58 -17.58
N THR A 180 42.95 -18.45 -16.47
CA THR A 180 42.38 -19.61 -15.74
C THR A 180 40.86 -19.67 -15.77
N GLY A 181 40.18 -18.60 -16.19
CA GLY A 181 38.73 -18.50 -16.13
C GLY A 181 38.17 -18.33 -14.72
N LEU A 182 38.99 -17.84 -13.76
CA LEU A 182 38.56 -17.60 -12.38
C LEU A 182 37.31 -16.70 -12.32
N ARG A 183 36.21 -17.23 -11.77
CA ARG A 183 34.92 -16.53 -11.68
C ARG A 183 34.87 -15.65 -10.44
N THR A 184 35.45 -14.45 -10.54
CA THR A 184 35.53 -13.48 -9.42
C THR A 184 34.17 -13.12 -8.81
N ASN A 185 33.11 -13.05 -9.62
CA ASN A 185 31.74 -12.83 -9.14
C ASN A 185 31.27 -13.93 -8.19
N ASP A 186 31.61 -15.20 -8.46
CA ASP A 186 31.20 -16.36 -7.64
C ASP A 186 31.88 -16.35 -6.26
N TYR A 187 33.08 -15.77 -6.16
CA TYR A 187 33.78 -15.57 -4.89
C TYR A 187 33.28 -14.30 -4.16
N GLY A 188 32.68 -13.38 -4.92
CA GLY A 188 32.19 -12.07 -4.52
C GLY A 188 33.24 -10.99 -4.75
N ASN A 189 33.01 -10.11 -5.73
CA ASN A 189 33.98 -9.09 -6.16
C ASN A 189 34.55 -8.23 -5.02
N LYS A 190 33.75 -7.93 -3.99
CA LYS A 190 34.22 -7.13 -2.85
C LYS A 190 35.19 -7.87 -1.92
N ASN A 191 35.37 -9.18 -2.11
CA ASN A 191 36.39 -9.98 -1.44
C ASN A 191 37.64 -10.18 -2.30
N ILE A 192 37.70 -9.60 -3.50
CA ILE A 192 38.86 -9.73 -4.38
C ILE A 192 39.85 -8.61 -4.09
N TRP A 193 41.11 -8.99 -3.97
CA TRP A 193 42.27 -8.10 -3.95
C TRP A 193 43.03 -8.29 -5.27
N MET A 194 42.82 -7.38 -6.21
CA MET A 194 43.34 -7.52 -7.57
C MET A 194 44.69 -6.83 -7.71
N ALA A 195 45.70 -7.52 -8.23
CA ALA A 195 46.98 -6.93 -8.62
C ALA A 195 46.99 -6.58 -10.11
N GLN A 196 47.34 -5.32 -10.41
CA GLN A 196 47.58 -4.85 -11.77
C GLN A 196 48.34 -3.52 -11.70
N TYR A 197 49.51 -3.43 -12.34
CA TYR A 197 50.40 -2.29 -12.15
C TYR A 197 50.43 -1.39 -13.40
N PRO A 198 49.72 -0.25 -13.40
CA PRO A 198 49.88 0.74 -14.45
C PRO A 198 51.30 1.28 -14.41
N TYR A 199 51.87 1.62 -15.58
CA TYR A 199 53.19 2.24 -15.63
C TYR A 199 53.19 3.63 -14.96
N THR A 200 52.12 4.40 -15.15
CA THR A 200 51.89 5.71 -14.50
C THR A 200 50.59 5.69 -13.70
N PRO A 201 50.59 5.18 -12.46
CA PRO A 201 49.40 5.20 -11.61
C PRO A 201 48.99 6.64 -11.29
N SER A 202 47.69 6.92 -11.29
CA SER A 202 47.15 8.25 -10.99
C SER A 202 45.98 8.17 -10.04
N LYS A 203 45.92 9.10 -9.07
CA LYS A 203 44.75 9.25 -8.17
C LYS A 203 43.44 9.55 -8.91
N ASN A 204 43.53 10.10 -10.12
CA ASN A 204 42.38 10.46 -10.95
C ASN A 204 41.96 9.33 -11.91
N SER A 205 42.74 8.24 -12.00
CA SER A 205 42.48 7.11 -12.88
C SER A 205 42.71 5.80 -12.11
N LEU A 206 41.76 5.49 -11.22
CA LEU A 206 41.82 4.32 -10.35
C LEU A 206 41.32 3.08 -11.11
N TRP A 207 42.10 2.00 -11.12
CA TRP A 207 41.73 0.75 -11.79
C TRP A 207 41.09 -0.24 -10.81
N ASN A 208 40.38 -1.24 -11.33
CA ASN A 208 39.88 -2.36 -10.53
C ASN A 208 38.88 -1.97 -9.40
N ALA A 209 38.22 -0.82 -9.52
CA ALA A 209 37.28 -0.29 -8.51
C ALA A 209 36.03 -1.15 -8.28
N GLN A 210 35.74 -2.09 -9.19
CA GLN A 210 34.69 -3.10 -9.01
C GLN A 210 35.03 -4.09 -7.87
N TYR A 211 36.31 -4.29 -7.56
CA TYR A 211 36.77 -5.23 -6.53
C TYR A 211 36.82 -4.61 -5.12
N GLY A 212 37.32 -5.36 -4.14
CA GLY A 212 37.49 -4.90 -2.77
C GLY A 212 38.75 -4.05 -2.59
N MET A 213 39.86 -4.54 -3.13
CA MET A 213 41.18 -3.90 -3.06
C MET A 213 41.91 -3.97 -4.40
N TRP A 214 42.81 -3.02 -4.64
CA TRP A 214 43.69 -3.02 -5.80
C TRP A 214 45.14 -2.78 -5.38
N GLN A 215 46.01 -3.76 -5.66
CA GLN A 215 47.46 -3.59 -5.56
C GLN A 215 47.96 -2.96 -6.86
N PHE A 216 48.41 -1.72 -6.77
CA PHE A 216 48.73 -0.89 -7.94
C PHE A 216 50.23 -0.71 -8.17
N ASN A 217 51.07 -1.04 -7.18
CA ASN A 217 52.52 -0.93 -7.30
C ASN A 217 53.23 -1.92 -6.35
N SER A 218 54.40 -2.42 -6.76
CA SER A 218 55.25 -3.35 -6.00
C SER A 218 56.58 -2.73 -5.54
N ARG A 219 56.74 -1.41 -5.74
CA ARG A 219 58.00 -0.68 -5.61
C ARG A 219 57.77 0.67 -4.92
N MET A 220 56.91 0.69 -3.91
CA MET A 220 56.61 1.88 -3.12
C MET A 220 57.72 2.14 -2.12
N THR A 221 58.11 3.41 -1.99
CA THR A 221 59.07 3.89 -1.00
C THR A 221 58.41 4.84 -0.03
N PHE A 222 58.84 4.77 1.23
CA PHE A 222 58.39 5.65 2.30
C PHE A 222 59.60 6.48 2.77
N PRO A 223 59.47 7.81 2.88
CA PRO A 223 60.56 8.66 3.33
C PRO A 223 61.07 8.22 4.70
N GLY A 224 62.36 7.88 4.80
CA GLY A 224 62.96 7.42 6.06
C GLY A 224 62.72 5.95 6.41
N VAL A 225 62.14 5.15 5.51
CA VAL A 225 62.01 3.69 5.65
C VAL A 225 62.77 3.00 4.53
N SER A 226 63.65 2.08 4.88
CA SER A 226 64.42 1.30 3.91
C SER A 226 63.59 0.18 3.29
N GLY A 227 63.74 -0.03 1.99
CA GLY A 227 63.14 -1.14 1.25
C GLY A 227 62.07 -0.70 0.25
N LEU A 228 61.60 -1.68 -0.52
CA LEU A 228 60.48 -1.54 -1.46
C LEU A 228 59.29 -2.30 -0.90
N PHE A 229 58.11 -1.71 -1.03
CA PHE A 229 56.87 -2.24 -0.48
C PHE A 229 55.79 -2.32 -1.55
N ASP A 230 54.94 -3.34 -1.42
CA ASP A 230 53.75 -3.49 -2.25
C ASP A 230 52.66 -2.57 -1.70
N ALA A 231 52.02 -1.79 -2.58
CA ALA A 231 51.08 -0.74 -2.23
C ALA A 231 49.69 -1.01 -2.83
N SER A 232 48.69 -0.94 -1.96
CA SER A 232 47.29 -1.18 -2.32
C SER A 232 46.35 -0.08 -1.84
N ILE A 233 45.30 0.15 -2.61
CA ILE A 233 44.12 0.92 -2.22
C ILE A 233 43.03 -0.05 -1.72
N ASP A 234 42.35 0.30 -0.65
CA ASP A 234 41.19 -0.43 -0.12
C ASP A 234 39.92 0.36 -0.44
N TYR A 235 39.12 -0.14 -1.38
CA TYR A 235 37.94 0.59 -1.88
C TYR A 235 36.75 0.49 -0.93
N VAL A 236 36.63 -0.61 -0.20
CA VAL A 236 35.42 -0.93 0.57
C VAL A 236 35.66 -1.00 2.07
N GLY A 237 36.90 -0.81 2.52
CA GLY A 237 37.29 -1.10 3.90
C GLY A 237 37.32 -2.61 4.16
N ALA A 238 37.80 -3.37 3.16
CA ALA A 238 37.96 -4.82 3.21
C ALA A 238 38.99 -5.25 4.26
N VAL A 239 40.00 -4.45 4.56
CA VAL A 239 40.96 -4.77 5.64
C VAL A 239 41.27 -3.56 6.51
N SER A 240 41.15 -2.37 5.93
CA SER A 240 41.29 -1.10 6.61
C SER A 240 39.98 -0.67 7.24
N THR A 241 40.02 0.25 8.21
CA THR A 241 38.78 0.95 8.55
C THR A 241 38.44 1.73 7.29
N PRO A 242 37.21 1.65 6.72
CA PRO A 242 36.89 2.56 5.63
C PRO A 242 37.27 3.96 6.10
N PRO A 243 38.03 4.77 5.33
CA PRO A 243 38.29 6.13 5.74
C PRO A 243 36.93 6.73 6.00
N THR A 244 36.61 7.00 7.27
CA THR A 244 35.43 7.77 7.59
C THR A 244 35.76 9.15 7.08
N GLN A 245 35.41 9.42 5.83
CA GLN A 245 34.95 10.75 5.51
C GLN A 245 33.76 10.96 6.45
N TYR A 246 34.04 11.60 7.60
CA TYR A 246 32.98 11.97 8.53
C TYR A 246 31.92 12.71 7.71
N ALA A 247 30.68 12.36 7.97
CA ALA A 247 29.57 13.11 7.42
C ALA A 247 29.70 14.57 7.84
N LYS A 248 29.55 15.46 6.87
CA LYS A 248 29.47 16.89 7.16
C LYS A 248 28.05 17.24 7.58
N ILE A 249 27.90 18.21 8.47
CA ILE A 249 26.63 18.91 8.63
C ILE A 249 26.53 19.88 7.45
N VAL A 250 25.53 19.70 6.60
CA VAL A 250 25.32 20.52 5.41
C VAL A 250 24.30 21.64 5.64
N GLN A 251 23.45 21.50 6.67
CA GLN A 251 22.49 22.52 7.07
C GLN A 251 22.22 22.45 8.57
N THR A 252 22.05 23.60 9.21
CA THR A 252 21.64 23.73 10.62
C THR A 252 20.45 24.67 10.74
N LYS A 253 19.47 24.32 11.56
CA LYS A 253 18.34 25.17 11.93
C LYS A 253 18.26 25.26 13.45
N SER A 254 18.19 26.48 13.97
CA SER A 254 17.79 26.70 15.36
C SER A 254 16.27 26.63 15.45
N VAL A 255 15.77 25.80 16.35
CA VAL A 255 14.35 25.48 16.49
C VAL A 255 13.95 25.51 17.96
N ASN A 256 12.65 25.58 18.26
CA ASN A 256 12.15 25.57 19.62
C ASN A 256 10.75 24.97 19.67
N TYR A 257 10.66 23.65 19.74
CA TYR A 257 9.38 22.93 19.83
C TYR A 257 9.47 21.69 20.70
N LYS A 258 8.32 21.30 21.27
CA LYS A 258 8.21 20.04 22.02
C LYS A 258 8.03 18.88 21.05
N ALA A 259 8.70 17.77 21.29
CA ALA A 259 8.50 16.54 20.53
C ALA A 259 8.46 15.32 21.45
N LYS A 260 7.57 14.37 21.15
CA LYS A 260 7.49 13.09 21.83
C LYS A 260 8.47 12.12 21.18
N ILE A 261 9.31 11.45 21.97
CA ILE A 261 10.20 10.40 21.48
C ILE A 261 9.37 9.14 21.19
N LEU A 262 9.55 8.58 20.00
CA LEU A 262 8.86 7.40 19.52
C LEU A 262 9.59 6.12 19.96
N ASN A 263 8.85 5.02 20.09
CA ASN A 263 9.43 3.71 20.38
C ASN A 263 10.05 3.11 19.11
N THR A 264 11.29 3.50 18.79
CA THR A 264 12.01 3.04 17.59
C THR A 264 13.41 2.50 17.91
N THR A 265 14.00 1.79 16.96
CA THR A 265 15.38 1.26 17.04
C THR A 265 16.44 2.30 16.67
N ASN A 266 16.06 3.54 16.35
CA ASN A 266 17.01 4.60 16.00
C ASN A 266 17.99 4.86 17.15
N GLY A 267 19.25 5.12 16.83
CA GLY A 267 20.27 5.45 17.83
C GLY A 267 20.11 6.88 18.35
N VAL A 268 20.37 7.05 19.64
CA VAL A 268 20.56 8.32 20.31
C VAL A 268 22.07 8.51 20.51
N TYR A 269 22.55 9.67 20.11
CA TYR A 269 23.96 10.02 20.11
C TYR A 269 24.19 11.24 20.99
N ILE A 270 25.39 11.37 21.53
CA ILE A 270 25.83 12.53 22.32
C ILE A 270 26.90 13.27 21.55
N ASN A 271 27.08 14.55 21.87
CA ASN A 271 27.97 15.51 21.21
C ASN A 271 27.58 15.83 19.75
N GLN A 272 27.53 14.84 18.87
CA GLN A 272 27.22 14.99 17.45
C GLN A 272 26.38 13.83 16.89
N PRO A 273 25.69 14.02 15.74
CA PRO A 273 24.99 12.95 15.04
C PRO A 273 25.87 11.75 14.63
N TRP A 274 25.23 10.63 14.30
CA TRP A 274 25.93 9.45 13.77
C TRP A 274 26.82 9.80 12.57
N ARG A 275 28.04 9.23 12.54
CA ARG A 275 29.06 9.46 11.49
C ARG A 275 29.53 10.91 11.31
N VAL A 276 29.08 11.86 12.11
CA VAL A 276 29.70 13.20 12.21
C VAL A 276 30.89 13.10 13.18
N GLN A 277 31.96 13.86 12.92
CA GLN A 277 33.16 13.83 13.76
C GLN A 277 32.82 14.16 15.21
N GLY A 278 33.21 13.29 16.15
CA GLY A 278 32.91 13.43 17.58
C GLY A 278 31.58 12.85 18.04
N GLY A 279 30.76 12.29 17.14
CA GLY A 279 29.49 11.64 17.49
C GLY A 279 29.71 10.33 18.23
N GLN A 280 29.07 10.17 19.39
CA GLN A 280 29.19 8.98 20.23
C GLN A 280 27.82 8.35 20.45
N TYR A 281 27.69 7.05 20.21
CA TYR A 281 26.47 6.32 20.47
C TYR A 281 26.22 6.23 21.99
N LYS A 282 24.99 6.56 22.41
CA LYS A 282 24.58 6.50 23.83
C LYS A 282 23.64 5.33 24.08
N THR A 283 22.52 5.26 23.36
CA THR A 283 21.47 4.25 23.53
C THR A 283 20.53 4.23 22.32
N ARG A 284 19.43 3.48 22.40
CA ARG A 284 18.32 3.50 21.43
C ARG A 284 17.23 4.49 21.85
N ALA A 285 16.50 5.05 20.89
CA ALA A 285 15.37 5.94 21.12
C ALA A 285 14.29 5.28 21.98
N SER A 286 14.08 3.97 21.83
CA SER A 286 13.17 3.16 22.66
C SER A 286 13.42 3.28 24.17
N THR A 287 14.65 3.57 24.61
CA THR A 287 14.97 3.81 26.03
C THR A 287 14.26 5.04 26.59
N TYR A 288 13.99 6.04 25.75
CA TYR A 288 13.34 7.29 26.13
C TYR A 288 11.93 7.41 25.53
N ALA A 289 11.34 6.30 25.08
CA ALA A 289 10.03 6.30 24.44
C ALA A 289 8.98 6.98 25.32
N ASN A 290 8.10 7.74 24.66
CA ASN A 290 7.02 8.55 25.25
C ASN A 290 7.43 9.79 26.04
N GLN A 291 8.72 10.02 26.30
CA GLN A 291 9.15 11.27 26.91
C GLN A 291 8.97 12.44 25.93
N ILE A 292 8.58 13.60 26.46
CA ILE A 292 8.49 14.84 25.70
C ILE A 292 9.77 15.64 25.94
N VAL A 293 10.49 15.94 24.87
CA VAL A 293 11.73 16.72 24.90
C VAL A 293 11.55 18.06 24.20
N GLN A 294 12.33 19.05 24.63
CA GLN A 294 12.44 20.32 23.92
C GLN A 294 13.51 20.20 22.84
N VAL A 295 13.09 20.18 21.58
CA VAL A 295 13.99 20.19 20.42
C VAL A 295 14.49 21.62 20.21
N LYS A 296 15.81 21.78 20.15
CA LYS A 296 16.53 23.06 20.08
C LYS A 296 17.28 23.26 18.77
N SER A 297 17.61 22.17 18.08
CA SER A 297 18.30 22.21 16.80
C SER A 297 17.82 21.11 15.86
N GLU A 298 17.86 21.39 14.55
CA GLU A 298 17.77 20.39 13.50
C GLU A 298 19.00 20.50 12.60
N VAL A 299 19.62 19.38 12.24
CA VAL A 299 20.77 19.38 11.31
C VAL A 299 20.59 18.34 10.21
N LEU A 300 20.95 18.71 8.97
CA LEU A 300 21.02 17.79 7.83
C LEU A 300 22.47 17.33 7.69
N THR A 301 22.67 16.02 7.67
CA THR A 301 23.99 15.43 7.39
C THR A 301 24.20 15.23 5.88
N SER A 302 25.45 15.13 5.45
CA SER A 302 25.84 14.94 4.04
C SER A 302 25.35 13.63 3.42
N TYR A 303 24.87 12.69 4.24
CA TYR A 303 24.21 11.45 3.80
C TYR A 303 22.67 11.54 3.81
N GLY A 304 22.11 12.75 3.89
CA GLY A 304 20.70 13.02 3.65
C GLY A 304 19.76 12.75 4.83
N VAL A 305 20.28 12.65 6.07
CA VAL A 305 19.45 12.41 7.26
C VAL A 305 19.36 13.68 8.10
N TRP A 306 18.13 14.02 8.47
CA TRP A 306 17.83 15.06 9.44
C TRP A 306 17.92 14.51 10.86
N TRP A 307 18.60 15.24 11.74
CA TRP A 307 18.74 14.93 13.16
C TRP A 307 18.14 16.05 13.99
N VAL A 308 17.50 15.70 15.11
CA VAL A 308 17.02 16.63 16.12
C VAL A 308 17.96 16.64 17.31
N GLY A 309 18.36 17.82 17.77
CA GLY A 309 19.16 18.04 18.96
C GLY A 309 18.29 18.54 20.11
N PHE A 310 18.43 17.93 21.28
CA PHE A 310 17.62 18.21 22.47
C PHE A 310 18.43 17.92 23.73
N ASP A 311 18.05 18.53 24.84
CA ASP A 311 18.66 18.25 26.15
C ASP A 311 17.76 17.31 26.94
N LEU A 312 18.35 16.24 27.47
CA LEU A 312 17.65 15.29 28.35
C LEU A 312 18.63 14.82 29.44
N ASN A 313 18.18 14.81 30.70
CA ASN A 313 18.99 14.43 31.85
C ASN A 313 20.33 15.18 31.95
N GLY A 314 20.33 16.48 31.64
CA GLY A 314 21.52 17.33 31.69
C GLY A 314 22.53 17.09 30.57
N GLN A 315 22.22 16.27 29.57
CA GLN A 315 23.11 15.97 28.45
C GLN A 315 22.47 16.37 27.11
N HIS A 316 23.25 17.02 26.25
CA HIS A 316 22.83 17.32 24.87
C HIS A 316 22.92 16.05 24.00
N MET A 317 21.81 15.69 23.36
CA MET A 317 21.67 14.48 22.58
C MET A 317 21.13 14.76 21.18
N TRP A 318 21.44 13.85 20.26
CA TRP A 318 20.99 13.85 18.87
C TRP A 318 20.27 12.54 18.56
N MET A 319 19.16 12.63 17.83
CA MET A 319 18.52 11.45 17.25
C MET A 319 17.97 11.75 15.86
N ASP A 320 17.75 10.71 15.05
CA ASP A 320 17.10 10.85 13.75
C ASP A 320 15.74 11.53 13.94
N ILE A 321 15.41 12.52 13.12
CA ILE A 321 14.14 13.25 13.17
C ILE A 321 12.92 12.31 13.09
N LYS A 322 13.06 11.14 12.47
CA LYS A 322 12.01 10.11 12.38
C LYS A 322 11.72 9.42 13.71
N ALA A 323 12.61 9.56 14.69
CA ALA A 323 12.45 9.00 16.03
C ALA A 323 11.67 9.93 16.97
N VAL A 324 11.25 11.10 16.50
CA VAL A 324 10.41 12.04 17.26
C VAL A 324 9.15 12.41 16.50
N GLN A 325 8.10 12.76 17.24
CA GLN A 325 6.87 13.35 16.72
C GLN A 325 6.66 14.72 17.37
N PRO A 326 6.59 15.81 16.60
CA PRO A 326 6.27 17.13 17.15
C PRO A 326 4.95 17.10 17.94
N VAL A 327 4.93 17.81 19.08
CA VAL A 327 3.77 17.96 19.95
C VAL A 327 3.22 19.37 19.76
N PHE A 328 1.99 19.45 19.30
CA PHE A 328 1.24 20.69 19.06
C PHE A 328 -0.25 20.43 19.32
N PRO A 329 -1.03 21.48 19.62
CA PRO A 329 -2.46 21.31 19.89
C PRO A 329 -3.19 20.75 18.67
N THR A 330 -4.03 19.74 18.88
CA THR A 330 -4.88 19.14 17.83
C THR A 330 -6.27 18.88 18.38
N GLN A 331 -7.30 19.04 17.55
CA GLN A 331 -8.67 18.63 17.83
C GLN A 331 -8.99 17.34 17.07
N THR A 332 -9.67 16.40 17.73
CA THR A 332 -10.21 15.21 17.07
C THR A 332 -11.49 15.58 16.32
N ILE A 333 -11.59 15.13 15.07
CA ILE A 333 -12.77 15.33 14.21
C ILE A 333 -13.10 14.03 13.48
N ASP A 334 -14.30 13.95 12.91
CA ASP A 334 -14.75 12.84 12.07
C ASP A 334 -15.47 13.41 10.84
N LYS A 335 -14.71 13.56 9.74
CA LYS A 335 -15.20 14.19 8.51
C LYS A 335 -14.63 13.47 7.29
N TYR A 336 -15.35 13.53 6.17
CA TYR A 336 -14.86 13.10 4.87
C TYR A 336 -14.66 14.30 3.97
N VAL A 337 -13.57 14.32 3.20
CA VAL A 337 -13.27 15.41 2.26
C VAL A 337 -12.95 14.87 0.87
N PHE A 338 -13.21 15.69 -0.15
CA PHE A 338 -12.91 15.40 -1.55
C PHE A 338 -11.95 16.43 -2.14
N PHE A 339 -11.06 15.95 -3.02
CA PHE A 339 -10.15 16.80 -3.79
C PHE A 339 -10.71 16.97 -5.21
N LEU A 340 -11.65 17.91 -5.39
CA LEU A 340 -12.46 18.05 -6.60
C LEU A 340 -11.75 18.71 -7.80
N HIS A 341 -10.49 19.15 -7.65
CA HIS A 341 -9.75 19.83 -8.71
C HIS A 341 -8.28 19.37 -8.80
N PRO A 342 -7.69 19.31 -10.02
CA PRO A 342 -6.25 19.03 -10.24
C PRO A 342 -5.32 20.16 -9.76
N ARG A 343 -5.84 21.13 -8.99
CA ARG A 343 -5.08 22.25 -8.40
C ARG A 343 -4.40 21.90 -7.08
N SER A 344 -4.51 20.68 -6.55
CA SER A 344 -3.76 20.31 -5.34
C SER A 344 -2.28 20.04 -5.65
N GLN A 345 -1.60 21.09 -6.14
CA GLN A 345 -0.16 21.32 -6.02
C GLN A 345 0.25 21.47 -4.54
N ASP A 346 -0.74 21.48 -3.63
CA ASP A 346 -0.49 21.43 -2.20
C ASP A 346 0.19 20.12 -1.81
N SER A 347 1.15 20.27 -0.91
CA SER A 347 1.97 19.18 -0.41
C SER A 347 1.29 18.47 0.75
N LEU A 348 1.59 17.18 0.86
CA LEU A 348 1.28 16.35 2.02
C LEU A 348 2.46 16.39 3.00
N TYR A 349 2.16 16.49 4.29
CA TYR A 349 3.18 16.53 5.34
C TYR A 349 3.01 15.37 6.33
N ALA A 350 4.07 14.63 6.59
CA ALA A 350 4.12 13.69 7.70
C ALA A 350 4.50 14.39 9.00
N SER A 351 4.08 13.79 10.11
CA SER A 351 4.37 14.19 11.50
C SER A 351 3.71 15.49 11.96
N ALA A 352 3.78 16.57 11.17
CA ALA A 352 3.19 17.85 11.47
C ALA A 352 2.81 18.66 10.20
N PRO A 353 1.87 19.61 10.31
CA PRO A 353 1.60 20.65 9.30
C PRO A 353 2.83 21.39 8.77
N TYR A 354 2.75 21.92 7.55
CA TYR A 354 3.80 22.81 7.03
C TYR A 354 4.07 23.98 7.96
N GLY A 355 5.35 24.34 8.11
CA GLY A 355 5.78 25.44 8.97
C GLY A 355 5.82 25.09 10.46
N ILE A 356 5.35 23.91 10.88
CA ILE A 356 5.70 23.35 12.20
C ILE A 356 7.07 22.68 12.07
N GLN A 357 7.96 22.98 13.01
CA GLN A 357 9.30 22.38 13.06
C GLN A 357 9.17 20.85 13.21
N GLY A 358 10.00 20.10 12.47
CA GLY A 358 9.84 18.66 12.31
C GLY A 358 8.84 18.18 11.23
N ALA A 359 8.14 19.07 10.53
CA ALA A 359 7.27 18.68 9.41
C ALA A 359 8.07 18.14 8.23
N GLN A 360 7.61 17.04 7.63
CA GLN A 360 8.28 16.39 6.51
C GLN A 360 7.37 16.37 5.28
N ASN A 361 7.76 17.03 4.19
CA ASN A 361 7.04 16.94 2.92
C ASN A 361 7.11 15.50 2.36
N LYS A 362 5.97 14.96 1.90
CA LYS A 362 5.81 13.60 1.36
C LYS A 362 5.26 13.58 -0.06
N GLY A 363 5.38 14.69 -0.77
CA GLY A 363 4.94 14.85 -2.15
C GLY A 363 3.59 15.56 -2.24
N LEU A 364 3.02 15.56 -3.44
CA LEU A 364 1.80 16.31 -3.74
C LEU A 364 0.57 15.46 -3.46
N ILE A 365 -0.53 16.12 -3.08
CA ILE A 365 -1.82 15.47 -2.84
C ILE A 365 -2.26 14.64 -4.06
N LYS A 366 -2.14 15.23 -5.27
CA LYS A 366 -2.52 14.57 -6.54
C LYS A 366 -1.83 13.23 -6.80
N ASP A 367 -0.65 13.00 -6.21
CA ASP A 367 0.12 11.77 -6.41
C ASP A 367 -0.32 10.64 -5.45
N LYS A 368 -1.21 10.94 -4.49
CA LYS A 368 -1.62 10.04 -3.41
C LYS A 368 -3.13 9.83 -3.29
N VAL A 369 -3.96 10.60 -4.01
CA VAL A 369 -5.42 10.50 -3.93
C VAL A 369 -6.06 10.48 -5.31
N SER A 370 -7.05 9.60 -5.49
CA SER A 370 -7.95 9.66 -6.64
C SER A 370 -9.03 10.69 -6.39
N ALA A 371 -9.38 11.50 -7.39
CA ALA A 371 -10.50 12.45 -7.31
C ALA A 371 -11.86 11.77 -7.01
N SER A 372 -11.94 10.44 -7.14
CA SER A 372 -13.16 9.65 -6.98
C SER A 372 -13.38 9.06 -5.58
N GLN A 373 -12.42 9.19 -4.64
CA GLN A 373 -12.52 8.65 -3.28
C GLN A 373 -12.40 9.75 -2.23
N ALA A 374 -13.19 9.62 -1.16
CA ALA A 374 -13.17 10.53 -0.03
C ALA A 374 -12.03 10.21 0.93
N VAL A 375 -11.34 11.22 1.43
CA VAL A 375 -10.33 11.06 2.48
C VAL A 375 -10.97 11.25 3.85
N HIS A 376 -10.79 10.24 4.72
CA HIS A 376 -11.24 10.31 6.11
C HIS A 376 -10.28 11.17 6.93
N VAL A 377 -10.80 12.25 7.52
CA VAL A 377 -10.05 13.20 8.35
C VAL A 377 -10.38 12.96 9.82
N THR A 378 -9.33 12.77 10.62
CA THR A 378 -9.46 12.38 12.03
C THR A 378 -8.98 13.44 13.02
N LYS A 379 -8.17 14.40 12.56
CA LYS A 379 -7.69 15.53 13.38
C LYS A 379 -7.62 16.82 12.58
N GLU A 380 -7.72 17.93 13.29
CA GLU A 380 -7.43 19.26 12.77
C GLU A 380 -6.58 20.08 13.74
N THR A 381 -5.86 21.07 13.21
CA THR A 381 -5.13 22.08 13.99
C THR A 381 -5.04 23.38 13.20
N VAL A 382 -4.89 24.51 13.89
CA VAL A 382 -4.67 25.81 13.26
C VAL A 382 -3.21 26.20 13.45
N HIS A 383 -2.51 26.42 12.35
CA HIS A 383 -1.11 26.86 12.36
C HIS A 383 -0.88 27.92 11.29
N ASN A 384 -0.22 29.03 11.64
CA ASN A 384 0.00 30.18 10.76
C ASN A 384 -1.29 30.68 10.06
N GLY A 385 -2.41 30.70 10.78
CA GLY A 385 -3.71 31.15 10.27
C GLY A 385 -4.40 30.20 9.28
N VAL A 386 -3.88 28.98 9.10
CA VAL A 386 -4.43 27.96 8.21
C VAL A 386 -4.88 26.76 9.03
N THR A 387 -6.07 26.22 8.73
CA THR A 387 -6.51 24.94 9.27
C THR A 387 -5.85 23.80 8.50
N TRP A 388 -5.25 22.88 9.22
CA TRP A 388 -4.62 21.68 8.69
C TRP A 388 -5.40 20.45 9.11
N TYR A 389 -5.64 19.55 8.17
CA TYR A 389 -6.35 18.30 8.37
C TYR A 389 -5.41 17.11 8.34
N LEU A 390 -5.57 16.17 9.28
CA LEU A 390 -4.91 14.87 9.24
C LEU A 390 -5.82 13.85 8.57
N GLY A 391 -5.55 13.56 7.30
CA GLY A 391 -6.33 12.63 6.48
C GLY A 391 -5.65 11.28 6.28
N ASN A 392 -6.46 10.22 6.10
CA ASN A 392 -5.99 8.89 5.72
C ASN A 392 -6.02 8.70 4.20
N PHE A 393 -4.85 8.46 3.62
CA PHE A 393 -4.60 8.19 2.21
C PHE A 393 -4.12 6.75 2.06
N SER A 394 -5.04 5.83 1.76
CA SER A 394 -4.74 4.40 1.53
C SER A 394 -3.97 3.73 2.68
N GLY A 395 -4.36 4.02 3.93
CA GLY A 395 -3.76 3.45 5.14
C GLY A 395 -2.67 4.31 5.79
N GLN A 396 -2.17 5.32 5.10
CA GLN A 396 -1.17 6.24 5.64
C GLN A 396 -1.78 7.61 5.94
N THR A 397 -1.40 8.23 7.06
CA THR A 397 -1.93 9.56 7.44
C THR A 397 -0.96 10.69 7.11
N TYR A 398 -1.52 11.80 6.63
CA TYR A 398 -0.78 13.01 6.29
C TYR A 398 -1.57 14.26 6.69
N TRP A 399 -0.84 15.29 7.10
CA TRP A 399 -1.36 16.65 7.26
C TRP A 399 -1.43 17.34 5.90
N PHE A 400 -2.53 18.02 5.63
CA PHE A 400 -2.72 18.83 4.42
C PHE A 400 -3.53 20.08 4.73
N ASP A 401 -3.37 21.10 3.88
CA ASP A 401 -4.09 22.35 3.98
C ASP A 401 -5.59 22.12 3.75
N SER A 402 -6.45 22.55 4.68
CA SER A 402 -7.89 22.33 4.57
C SER A 402 -8.49 22.94 3.30
N ARG A 403 -7.88 23.99 2.75
CA ARG A 403 -8.34 24.70 1.55
C ARG A 403 -8.17 23.87 0.28
N ALA A 404 -7.34 22.83 0.32
CA ALA A 404 -7.12 21.93 -0.81
C ALA A 404 -8.30 20.97 -1.05
N ALA A 405 -9.21 20.85 -0.08
CA ALA A 405 -10.30 19.88 -0.10
C ALA A 405 -11.67 20.53 0.19
N VAL A 406 -12.72 19.89 -0.32
CA VAL A 406 -14.11 20.24 -0.02
C VAL A 406 -14.65 19.22 0.96
N VAL A 407 -15.19 19.70 2.09
CA VAL A 407 -15.79 18.83 3.10
C VAL A 407 -17.12 18.27 2.57
N ASP A 408 -17.27 16.96 2.62
CA ASP A 408 -18.56 16.32 2.36
C ASP A 408 -19.42 16.39 3.62
N THR A 409 -20.50 17.17 3.52
CA THR A 409 -21.49 17.36 4.59
C THR A 409 -22.74 16.49 4.37
N THR A 410 -22.80 15.74 3.26
CA THR A 410 -23.92 14.84 2.96
C THR A 410 -23.95 13.68 3.95
N LYS A 411 -25.16 13.16 4.20
CA LYS A 411 -25.38 12.07 5.14
C LYS A 411 -26.39 11.07 4.58
N PRO A 412 -26.33 9.79 5.00
CA PRO A 412 -27.39 8.83 4.76
C PRO A 412 -28.75 9.36 5.23
N LYS A 413 -29.74 9.35 4.33
CA LYS A 413 -31.16 9.55 4.65
C LYS A 413 -31.84 8.19 4.80
N ALA A 414 -32.73 8.08 5.77
CA ALA A 414 -33.62 6.92 5.86
C ALA A 414 -34.61 6.96 4.68
N VAL A 415 -34.79 5.83 4.01
CA VAL A 415 -35.74 5.65 2.92
C VAL A 415 -36.41 4.30 3.05
N ASN A 416 -37.44 4.05 2.26
CA ASN A 416 -38.15 2.79 2.31
C ASN A 416 -38.85 2.49 0.98
N TYR A 417 -38.14 1.85 0.07
CA TYR A 417 -38.67 1.41 -1.21
C TYR A 417 -37.97 0.15 -1.69
N ALA A 418 -38.65 -0.62 -2.53
CA ALA A 418 -38.10 -1.82 -3.15
C ALA A 418 -37.33 -1.46 -4.43
N VAL A 419 -36.24 -2.17 -4.67
CA VAL A 419 -35.54 -2.15 -5.94
C VAL A 419 -35.25 -3.56 -6.40
N THR A 420 -35.21 -3.76 -7.71
CA THR A 420 -34.63 -4.96 -8.32
C THR A 420 -33.16 -4.67 -8.64
N ILE A 421 -32.24 -5.52 -8.16
CA ILE A 421 -30.82 -5.44 -8.52
C ILE A 421 -30.69 -5.67 -10.03
N ASN A 422 -30.10 -4.71 -10.73
CA ASN A 422 -29.93 -4.74 -12.17
C ASN A 422 -28.53 -4.27 -12.58
N GLN A 423 -27.69 -5.24 -12.87
CA GLN A 423 -26.30 -5.14 -13.27
C GLN A 423 -26.11 -5.36 -14.78
N THR A 424 -27.16 -5.22 -15.59
CA THR A 424 -27.02 -5.24 -17.05
C THR A 424 -26.04 -4.15 -17.48
N ASN A 425 -24.93 -4.55 -18.11
CA ASN A 425 -23.82 -3.69 -18.54
C ASN A 425 -23.07 -2.97 -17.40
N ARG A 426 -23.15 -3.49 -16.17
CA ARG A 426 -22.43 -2.95 -15.00
C ARG A 426 -21.85 -4.07 -14.14
N ARG A 427 -20.88 -3.72 -13.31
CA ARG A 427 -20.26 -4.64 -12.34
C ARG A 427 -19.98 -3.90 -11.04
N ASP A 428 -21.04 -3.54 -10.33
CA ASP A 428 -20.98 -2.81 -9.07
C ASP A 428 -20.62 -3.77 -7.91
N GLY A 429 -19.78 -3.28 -7.00
CA GLY A 429 -19.45 -3.97 -5.75
C GLY A 429 -20.47 -3.74 -4.66
N LEU A 430 -20.50 -4.65 -3.69
CA LEU A 430 -21.24 -4.55 -2.44
C LEU A 430 -20.26 -4.24 -1.31
N PHE A 431 -20.62 -3.30 -0.43
CA PHE A 431 -19.74 -2.78 0.61
C PHE A 431 -20.42 -2.75 1.98
N SER A 432 -19.76 -3.21 3.03
CA SER A 432 -20.26 -3.15 4.41
C SER A 432 -19.69 -1.96 5.18
N GLY A 433 -20.44 -1.50 6.18
CA GLY A 433 -20.14 -0.30 6.97
C GLY A 433 -20.46 0.99 6.22
N LEU A 434 -19.70 1.27 5.17
CA LEU A 434 -19.80 2.48 4.35
C LEU A 434 -19.88 2.13 2.86
N PRO A 435 -20.27 3.09 2.00
CA PRO A 435 -20.11 2.94 0.56
C PRO A 435 -18.64 2.91 0.13
N TRP A 436 -18.36 2.36 -1.06
CA TRP A 436 -17.01 2.29 -1.64
C TRP A 436 -16.26 3.62 -1.60
N ARG A 437 -16.97 4.71 -1.89
CA ARG A 437 -16.39 6.06 -1.97
C ARG A 437 -15.78 6.53 -0.65
N TYR A 438 -16.25 5.98 0.46
CA TYR A 438 -15.84 6.28 1.82
C TYR A 438 -15.06 5.11 2.43
N HIS A 439 -14.41 4.29 1.59
CA HIS A 439 -13.61 3.13 2.00
C HIS A 439 -14.40 2.03 2.72
N GLY A 440 -15.66 1.82 2.31
CA GLY A 440 -16.44 0.66 2.72
C GLY A 440 -15.73 -0.67 2.50
N LYS A 441 -15.93 -1.62 3.41
CA LYS A 441 -15.32 -2.95 3.30
C LYS A 441 -16.01 -3.74 2.19
N TYR A 442 -15.29 -4.08 1.13
CA TYR A 442 -15.81 -4.91 0.05
C TYR A 442 -16.26 -6.29 0.56
N VAL A 443 -17.46 -6.74 0.15
CA VAL A 443 -18.03 -8.02 0.58
C VAL A 443 -18.49 -8.92 -0.57
N GLY A 444 -18.54 -8.42 -1.81
CA GLY A 444 -18.92 -9.22 -2.97
C GLY A 444 -19.37 -8.38 -4.16
N LEU A 445 -19.77 -9.05 -5.25
CA LEU A 445 -20.32 -8.41 -6.45
C LEU A 445 -21.84 -8.44 -6.45
N ALA A 446 -22.46 -7.35 -6.90
CA ALA A 446 -23.90 -7.27 -7.08
C ALA A 446 -24.40 -8.20 -8.21
N THR A 447 -23.55 -8.55 -9.18
CA THR A 447 -23.88 -9.45 -10.30
C THR A 447 -24.34 -10.83 -9.83
N SER A 448 -23.84 -11.29 -8.67
CA SER A 448 -24.28 -12.55 -8.04
C SER A 448 -25.74 -12.52 -7.57
N TYR A 449 -26.37 -11.35 -7.58
CA TYR A 449 -27.75 -11.11 -7.15
C TYR A 449 -28.60 -10.46 -8.23
N GLN A 450 -28.22 -10.60 -9.52
CA GLN A 450 -28.99 -10.07 -10.64
C GLN A 450 -30.46 -10.49 -10.57
N GLY A 451 -31.37 -9.52 -10.75
CA GLY A 451 -32.82 -9.74 -10.72
C GLY A 451 -33.40 -9.93 -9.32
N LYS A 452 -32.58 -9.96 -8.26
CA LYS A 452 -33.07 -10.09 -6.89
C LYS A 452 -33.70 -8.77 -6.43
N GLN A 453 -34.92 -8.85 -5.91
CA GLN A 453 -35.56 -7.73 -5.22
C GLN A 453 -35.00 -7.56 -3.81
N VAL A 454 -34.73 -6.32 -3.42
CA VAL A 454 -34.22 -5.95 -2.09
C VAL A 454 -34.92 -4.71 -1.58
N GLN A 455 -35.06 -4.62 -0.25
CA GLN A 455 -35.64 -3.47 0.42
C GLN A 455 -34.55 -2.47 0.79
N VAL A 456 -34.61 -1.28 0.20
CA VAL A 456 -33.70 -0.18 0.51
C VAL A 456 -34.19 0.55 1.75
N THR A 457 -33.31 0.67 2.76
CA THR A 457 -33.63 1.29 4.06
C THR A 457 -32.85 2.58 4.32
N LYS A 458 -31.75 2.81 3.60
CA LYS A 458 -31.05 4.09 3.57
C LYS A 458 -30.57 4.41 2.15
N GLU A 459 -30.50 5.69 1.85
CA GLU A 459 -29.92 6.21 0.62
C GLU A 459 -28.92 7.29 0.99
N TRP A 460 -27.79 7.36 0.29
CA TRP A 460 -26.80 8.41 0.49
C TRP A 460 -26.37 8.93 -0.87
N LYS A 461 -26.82 10.15 -1.20
CA LYS A 461 -26.31 10.90 -2.34
C LYS A 461 -25.08 11.68 -1.89
N ASP A 462 -23.91 11.28 -2.39
CA ASP A 462 -22.64 11.91 -2.04
C ASP A 462 -22.43 13.26 -2.75
N LEU A 463 -21.39 14.01 -2.35
CA LEU A 463 -21.05 15.31 -2.91
C LEU A 463 -20.80 15.29 -4.42
N LEU A 464 -20.38 14.15 -4.96
CA LEU A 464 -20.13 13.93 -6.39
C LEU A 464 -21.41 13.49 -7.14
N GLY A 465 -22.57 13.49 -6.47
CA GLY A 465 -23.87 13.19 -7.06
C GLY A 465 -24.18 11.71 -7.25
N THR A 466 -23.31 10.79 -6.81
CA THR A 466 -23.61 9.35 -6.86
C THR A 466 -24.51 8.97 -5.70
N THR A 467 -25.58 8.24 -6.01
CA THR A 467 -26.50 7.73 -5.02
C THR A 467 -26.13 6.30 -4.63
N TRP A 468 -25.91 6.07 -3.34
CA TRP A 468 -25.68 4.76 -2.75
C TRP A 468 -26.95 4.31 -2.03
N ILE A 469 -27.33 3.05 -2.21
CA ILE A 469 -28.49 2.44 -1.54
C ILE A 469 -28.02 1.37 -0.57
N TYR A 470 -28.68 1.30 0.59
CA TYR A 470 -28.37 0.38 1.67
C TYR A 470 -29.51 -0.59 1.91
N PHE A 471 -29.19 -1.88 1.94
CA PHE A 471 -30.18 -2.96 2.09
C PHE A 471 -29.56 -4.21 2.71
N LYS A 472 -30.41 -5.16 3.09
CA LYS A 472 -30.01 -6.46 3.65
C LYS A 472 -29.99 -7.53 2.55
N LEU A 473 -28.93 -8.34 2.48
CA LEU A 473 -28.77 -9.51 1.63
C LEU A 473 -28.41 -10.72 2.49
N GLY A 474 -29.36 -11.64 2.71
CA GLY A 474 -29.16 -12.69 3.72
C GLY A 474 -28.94 -12.03 5.09
N ASP A 475 -27.86 -12.38 5.79
CA ASP A 475 -27.49 -11.73 7.06
C ASP A 475 -26.59 -10.50 6.92
N GLN A 476 -26.18 -10.16 5.69
CA GLN A 476 -25.28 -9.04 5.45
C GLN A 476 -26.04 -7.74 5.19
N GLN A 477 -25.54 -6.65 5.74
CA GLN A 477 -26.02 -5.29 5.46
C GLN A 477 -25.00 -4.57 4.57
N VAL A 478 -25.45 -4.09 3.41
CA VAL A 478 -24.55 -3.62 2.35
C VAL A 478 -25.01 -2.32 1.71
N TRP A 479 -24.04 -1.55 1.23
CA TRP A 479 -24.18 -0.42 0.32
C TRP A 479 -23.86 -0.86 -1.12
N MET A 480 -24.63 -0.34 -2.08
CA MET A 480 -24.42 -0.53 -3.52
C MET A 480 -24.69 0.78 -4.26
N ASN A 481 -24.06 1.01 -5.41
CA ASN A 481 -24.42 2.12 -6.29
C ASN A 481 -25.85 1.92 -6.83
N GLN A 482 -26.73 2.91 -6.65
CA GLN A 482 -28.14 2.84 -7.08
C GLN A 482 -28.28 2.64 -8.59
N ALA A 483 -27.34 3.15 -9.40
CA ALA A 483 -27.35 2.96 -10.85
C ALA A 483 -27.32 1.47 -11.26
N GLY A 484 -26.89 0.60 -10.34
CA GLY A 484 -26.93 -0.86 -10.45
C GLY A 484 -28.26 -1.50 -10.02
N SER A 485 -29.34 -0.73 -9.95
CA SER A 485 -30.67 -1.18 -9.56
C SER A 485 -31.76 -0.49 -10.37
N LYS A 486 -32.93 -1.12 -10.45
CA LYS A 486 -34.17 -0.54 -10.99
C LYS A 486 -35.13 -0.31 -9.84
N ILE A 487 -35.60 0.93 -9.67
CA ILE A 487 -36.61 1.23 -8.65
C ILE A 487 -37.94 0.60 -9.08
N ASP A 488 -38.50 -0.22 -8.20
CA ASP A 488 -39.80 -0.85 -8.42
C ASP A 488 -40.87 0.13 -7.93
N PHE A 489 -41.17 1.15 -8.73
CA PHE A 489 -42.24 2.09 -8.43
C PHE A 489 -43.60 1.37 -8.50
N PRO A 490 -44.53 1.63 -7.56
CA PRO A 490 -45.90 1.27 -7.78
C PRO A 490 -46.43 2.02 -9.00
N THR A 491 -46.87 1.28 -10.01
CA THR A 491 -47.47 1.86 -11.20
C THR A 491 -48.86 2.35 -10.87
N GLN A 492 -49.18 3.57 -11.29
CA GLN A 492 -50.56 4.04 -11.31
C GLN A 492 -51.35 3.12 -12.23
N VAL A 493 -52.51 2.66 -11.77
CA VAL A 493 -53.44 1.88 -12.59
C VAL A 493 -54.75 2.65 -12.68
N THR A 494 -55.22 2.87 -13.90
CA THR A 494 -56.49 3.55 -14.19
C THR A 494 -57.60 2.52 -14.39
N ASP A 495 -58.79 2.82 -13.89
CA ASP A 495 -60.02 2.05 -14.12
C ASP A 495 -59.95 0.56 -13.73
N LYS A 496 -59.18 0.23 -12.69
CA LYS A 496 -59.03 -1.15 -12.22
C LYS A 496 -59.88 -1.41 -10.99
N TYR A 497 -60.79 -2.37 -11.10
CA TYR A 497 -61.58 -2.88 -9.98
C TYR A 497 -61.18 -4.31 -9.65
N VAL A 498 -61.21 -4.66 -8.36
CA VAL A 498 -61.02 -6.04 -7.89
C VAL A 498 -62.23 -6.45 -7.07
N PHE A 499 -62.93 -7.49 -7.52
CA PHE A 499 -64.07 -8.08 -6.82
C PHE A 499 -63.57 -9.02 -5.73
N LEU A 500 -63.83 -8.68 -4.47
CA LEU A 500 -63.35 -9.44 -3.33
C LEU A 500 -64.05 -10.80 -3.22
N GLN A 501 -63.27 -11.85 -2.98
CA GLN A 501 -63.81 -13.18 -2.78
C GLN A 501 -64.45 -13.32 -1.38
N PRO A 502 -65.58 -14.05 -1.22
CA PRO A 502 -66.30 -14.14 0.05
C PRO A 502 -65.53 -14.74 1.24
N ARG A 503 -64.37 -15.38 1.01
CA ARG A 503 -63.62 -16.11 2.04
C ARG A 503 -62.11 -15.79 2.05
N THR A 504 -61.68 -14.67 1.47
CA THR A 504 -60.27 -14.27 1.54
C THR A 504 -59.82 -14.13 3.01
N GLN A 505 -58.68 -14.73 3.34
CA GLN A 505 -57.96 -14.54 4.60
C GLN A 505 -56.77 -13.59 4.42
N ASP A 506 -56.73 -12.86 3.31
CA ASP A 506 -55.66 -11.91 3.03
C ASP A 506 -55.80 -10.69 3.95
N SER A 507 -54.66 -10.19 4.42
CA SER A 507 -54.58 -9.03 5.29
C SER A 507 -54.47 -7.72 4.50
N LEU A 508 -54.98 -6.65 5.09
CA LEU A 508 -54.83 -5.28 4.63
C LEU A 508 -53.61 -4.64 5.30
N PHE A 509 -52.84 -3.88 4.53
CA PHE A 509 -51.65 -3.20 5.03
C PHE A 509 -51.68 -1.70 4.74
N ALA A 510 -51.45 -0.89 5.77
CA ALA A 510 -51.20 0.54 5.59
C ALA A 510 -49.72 0.81 5.24
N ASN A 511 -49.47 1.93 4.58
CA ASN A 511 -48.16 2.46 4.16
C ASN A 511 -47.43 1.64 3.08
N ALA A 512 -47.37 0.32 3.19
CA ALA A 512 -46.67 -0.56 2.26
C ALA A 512 -47.24 -2.00 2.25
N PRO A 513 -47.02 -2.78 1.17
CA PRO A 513 -47.20 -4.24 1.12
C PRO A 513 -46.58 -5.03 2.28
N TYR A 514 -47.14 -6.21 2.59
CA TYR A 514 -46.58 -7.11 3.60
C TYR A 514 -45.11 -7.45 3.34
N GLY A 515 -44.29 -7.47 4.40
CA GLY A 515 -42.86 -7.74 4.34
C GLY A 515 -42.00 -6.50 4.06
N ILE A 516 -42.62 -5.37 3.69
CA ILE A 516 -41.93 -4.08 3.60
C ILE A 516 -41.91 -3.40 4.97
N GLN A 517 -40.77 -2.82 5.35
CA GLN A 517 -40.63 -2.09 6.63
C GLN A 517 -41.72 -1.00 6.73
N GLY A 518 -42.35 -0.82 7.89
CA GLY A 518 -43.43 0.16 8.06
C GLY A 518 -44.80 -0.26 7.51
N ALA A 519 -44.90 -1.44 6.88
CA ALA A 519 -46.19 -2.08 6.63
C ALA A 519 -46.88 -2.37 7.96
N GLN A 520 -48.10 -1.84 8.12
CA GLN A 520 -48.89 -2.06 9.32
C GLN A 520 -50.10 -2.90 8.96
N ASN A 521 -50.25 -4.08 9.57
CA ASN A 521 -51.45 -4.89 9.41
C ASN A 521 -52.66 -4.13 9.98
N LYS A 522 -53.74 -4.03 9.20
CA LYS A 522 -54.99 -3.32 9.54
C LYS A 522 -56.22 -4.24 9.58
N GLY A 523 -55.99 -5.55 9.67
CA GLY A 523 -57.02 -6.58 9.71
C GLY A 523 -57.20 -7.30 8.38
N LEU A 524 -58.23 -8.14 8.29
CA LEU A 524 -58.49 -8.93 7.09
C LEU A 524 -59.34 -8.14 6.08
N VAL A 525 -59.15 -8.46 4.81
CA VAL A 525 -59.92 -7.86 3.69
C VAL A 525 -61.43 -7.99 3.94
N LYS A 526 -61.89 -9.18 4.36
CA LYS A 526 -63.30 -9.49 4.63
C LYS A 526 -63.94 -8.65 5.75
N ASP A 527 -63.14 -8.09 6.66
CA ASP A 527 -63.64 -7.32 7.80
C ASP A 527 -63.88 -5.83 7.44
N LYS A 528 -63.36 -5.38 6.29
CA LYS A 528 -63.37 -3.97 5.86
C LYS A 528 -64.20 -3.72 4.61
N ALA A 529 -64.49 -4.75 3.82
CA ALA A 529 -65.40 -4.68 2.69
C ALA A 529 -66.25 -5.96 2.60
N PRO A 530 -67.57 -5.83 2.36
CA PRO A 530 -68.45 -6.96 2.09
C PRO A 530 -67.95 -7.83 0.93
N ALA A 531 -68.24 -9.13 1.04
CA ALA A 531 -68.11 -10.05 -0.08
C ALA A 531 -68.85 -9.51 -1.31
N ASN A 532 -68.28 -9.72 -2.50
CA ASN A 532 -68.86 -9.34 -3.79
C ASN A 532 -68.90 -7.84 -4.12
N GLN A 533 -68.34 -6.97 -3.27
CA GLN A 533 -68.12 -5.58 -3.61
C GLN A 533 -66.80 -5.40 -4.36
N ALA A 534 -66.79 -4.50 -5.35
CA ALA A 534 -65.59 -4.13 -6.06
C ALA A 534 -64.81 -3.05 -5.28
N VAL A 535 -63.49 -3.25 -5.20
CA VAL A 535 -62.54 -2.27 -4.66
C VAL A 535 -61.88 -1.55 -5.82
N HIS A 536 -61.96 -0.21 -5.82
CA HIS A 536 -61.26 0.61 -6.80
C HIS A 536 -59.76 0.65 -6.46
N VAL A 537 -58.93 0.21 -7.39
CA VAL A 537 -57.47 0.15 -7.26
C VAL A 537 -56.84 1.30 -8.01
N THR A 538 -55.93 2.02 -7.35
CA THR A 538 -55.25 3.18 -7.92
C THR A 538 -53.77 2.94 -8.21
N LYS A 539 -53.14 2.00 -7.49
CA LYS A 539 -51.74 1.62 -7.73
C LYS A 539 -51.56 0.10 -7.66
N ALA A 540 -50.57 -0.40 -8.38
CA ALA A 540 -50.12 -1.78 -8.30
C ALA A 540 -48.60 -1.83 -8.15
N THR A 541 -48.07 -2.81 -7.41
CA THR A 541 -46.63 -3.12 -7.40
C THR A 541 -46.41 -4.62 -7.27
N VAL A 542 -45.26 -5.12 -7.70
CA VAL A 542 -44.87 -6.52 -7.52
C VAL A 542 -43.79 -6.60 -6.44
N TYR A 543 -44.08 -7.34 -5.38
CA TYR A 543 -43.15 -7.55 -4.27
C TYR A 543 -43.22 -9.00 -3.78
N ASN A 544 -42.06 -9.64 -3.62
CA ASN A 544 -41.95 -11.06 -3.24
C ASN A 544 -42.76 -11.99 -4.16
N GLY A 545 -42.77 -11.70 -5.47
CA GLY A 545 -43.51 -12.49 -6.47
C GLY A 545 -45.03 -12.34 -6.42
N VAL A 546 -45.55 -11.43 -5.59
CA VAL A 546 -46.97 -11.16 -5.43
C VAL A 546 -47.29 -9.77 -5.99
N THR A 547 -48.38 -9.65 -6.74
CA THR A 547 -48.92 -8.33 -7.10
C THR A 547 -49.70 -7.78 -5.91
N TRP A 548 -49.35 -6.59 -5.47
CA TRP A 548 -50.03 -5.85 -4.42
C TRP A 548 -50.79 -4.68 -5.04
N TYR A 549 -52.05 -4.52 -4.64
CA TYR A 549 -52.92 -3.44 -5.09
C TYR A 549 -53.15 -2.44 -3.95
N LEU A 550 -53.12 -1.14 -4.27
CA LEU A 550 -53.57 -0.08 -3.37
C LEU A 550 -55.04 0.24 -3.69
N GLY A 551 -55.93 -0.31 -2.87
CA GLY A 551 -57.38 -0.20 -3.04
C GLY A 551 -58.03 0.73 -2.04
N ASN A 552 -59.14 1.35 -2.44
CA ASN A 552 -59.99 2.14 -1.56
C ASN A 552 -61.09 1.28 -0.92
N PHE A 553 -61.05 1.16 0.41
CA PHE A 553 -62.01 0.50 1.27
C PHE A 553 -62.76 1.55 2.08
N ASN A 554 -63.94 1.97 1.61
CA ASN A 554 -64.82 2.92 2.29
C ASN A 554 -64.13 4.24 2.71
N GLY A 555 -63.30 4.81 1.82
CA GLY A 555 -62.58 6.07 2.04
C GLY A 555 -61.16 5.91 2.58
N GLN A 556 -60.76 4.70 2.97
CA GLN A 556 -59.40 4.40 3.43
C GLN A 556 -58.64 3.57 2.41
N VAL A 557 -57.37 3.89 2.17
CA VAL A 557 -56.55 3.17 1.19
C VAL A 557 -55.61 2.17 1.86
N TYR A 558 -55.63 0.94 1.35
CA TYR A 558 -54.83 -0.16 1.87
C TYR A 558 -54.17 -0.95 0.76
N TRP A 559 -52.97 -1.44 1.03
CA TRP A 559 -52.33 -2.46 0.23
C TRP A 559 -52.94 -3.83 0.55
N PHE A 560 -53.30 -4.57 -0.48
CA PHE A 560 -53.80 -5.93 -0.36
C PHE A 560 -53.24 -6.82 -1.47
N ASP A 561 -53.17 -8.10 -1.18
CA ASP A 561 -52.71 -9.12 -2.12
C ASP A 561 -53.69 -9.23 -3.30
N SER A 562 -53.16 -9.25 -4.52
CA SER A 562 -53.97 -9.46 -5.73
C SER A 562 -54.83 -10.73 -5.70
N ARG A 563 -54.46 -11.72 -4.89
CA ARG A 563 -55.19 -12.98 -4.70
C ARG A 563 -56.45 -12.86 -3.84
N ALA A 564 -56.66 -11.72 -3.17
CA ALA A 564 -57.86 -11.48 -2.37
C ALA A 564 -59.15 -11.36 -3.19
N GLY A 565 -59.03 -11.24 -4.51
CA GLY A 565 -60.16 -11.01 -5.40
C GLY A 565 -59.90 -11.38 -6.85
N VAL A 566 -60.92 -11.18 -7.68
CA VAL A 566 -60.86 -11.34 -9.13
C VAL A 566 -60.81 -9.95 -9.76
N VAL A 567 -59.83 -9.71 -10.64
CA VAL A 567 -59.74 -8.45 -11.38
C VAL A 567 -60.94 -8.34 -12.32
N ASP A 568 -61.62 -7.20 -12.30
CA ASP A 568 -62.68 -6.92 -13.25
C ASP A 568 -62.10 -6.54 -14.61
N THR A 569 -62.48 -7.29 -15.63
CA THR A 569 -62.16 -7.01 -17.03
C THR A 569 -63.42 -6.77 -17.88
N THR A 570 -64.60 -6.67 -17.26
CA THR A 570 -65.86 -6.46 -17.98
C THR A 570 -66.12 -4.97 -18.22
N LYS A 571 -67.00 -4.66 -19.18
CA LYS A 571 -67.41 -3.30 -19.53
C LYS A 571 -68.91 -3.25 -19.82
N PRO A 572 -69.57 -2.10 -19.61
CA PRO A 572 -70.92 -1.86 -20.11
C PRO A 572 -71.06 -2.17 -21.60
N LYS A 573 -72.11 -2.91 -21.96
CA LYS A 573 -72.52 -3.15 -23.33
C LYS A 573 -73.69 -2.26 -23.67
N THR A 574 -73.60 -1.51 -24.77
CA THR A 574 -74.73 -0.72 -25.27
C THR A 574 -75.86 -1.63 -25.72
N VAL A 575 -77.09 -1.32 -25.33
CA VAL A 575 -78.31 -1.99 -25.74
C VAL A 575 -79.38 -0.94 -26.04
N ASN A 576 -80.50 -1.34 -26.65
CA ASN A 576 -81.65 -0.48 -26.84
C ASN A 576 -82.92 -1.31 -26.80
N TYR A 577 -83.56 -1.37 -25.65
CA TYR A 577 -84.87 -2.01 -25.51
C TYR A 577 -85.69 -1.34 -24.42
N SER A 578 -87.01 -1.41 -24.53
CA SER A 578 -87.89 -0.95 -23.47
C SER A 578 -88.07 -2.03 -22.41
N ALA A 579 -88.13 -1.62 -21.15
CA ALA A 579 -88.53 -2.47 -20.04
C ALA A 579 -89.36 -1.68 -19.03
N THR A 580 -90.10 -2.38 -18.18
CA THR A 580 -90.87 -1.82 -17.07
C THR A 580 -90.12 -2.08 -15.77
N ILE A 581 -89.95 -1.05 -14.93
CA ILE A 581 -89.39 -1.21 -13.58
C ILE A 581 -90.39 -2.01 -12.73
N GLU A 582 -89.94 -3.10 -12.13
CA GLU A 582 -90.77 -3.97 -11.30
C GLU A 582 -90.11 -4.27 -9.94
N GLN A 583 -90.79 -3.87 -8.87
CA GLN A 583 -90.29 -3.83 -7.50
C GLN A 583 -91.27 -4.45 -6.49
N ALA A 584 -92.28 -5.21 -6.91
CA ALA A 584 -93.29 -5.79 -6.01
C ALA A 584 -92.69 -6.63 -4.86
N ASN A 585 -91.60 -7.37 -5.12
CA ASN A 585 -90.96 -8.28 -4.15
C ASN A 585 -89.49 -7.93 -3.86
N ARG A 586 -89.05 -6.72 -4.21
CA ARG A 586 -87.65 -6.29 -4.10
C ARG A 586 -87.57 -4.80 -3.80
N ARG A 587 -86.43 -4.36 -3.26
CA ARG A 587 -86.19 -2.96 -2.92
C ARG A 587 -84.82 -2.56 -3.44
N ASP A 588 -84.75 -2.31 -4.73
CA ASP A 588 -83.51 -1.96 -5.40
C ASP A 588 -83.28 -0.46 -5.38
N GLY A 589 -82.00 -0.07 -5.32
CA GLY A 589 -81.58 1.32 -5.46
C GLY A 589 -81.32 1.69 -6.93
N LEU A 590 -81.43 2.98 -7.22
CA LEU A 590 -80.97 3.60 -8.45
C LEU A 590 -79.68 4.35 -8.19
N PHE A 591 -78.62 4.05 -8.95
CA PHE A 591 -77.26 4.54 -8.68
C PHE A 591 -76.73 5.34 -9.86
N VAL A 592 -76.15 6.52 -9.61
CA VAL A 592 -75.49 7.31 -10.67
C VAL A 592 -74.01 6.99 -10.78
N SER A 593 -73.46 7.29 -11.96
CA SER A 593 -72.06 7.09 -12.36
C SER A 593 -71.68 5.62 -12.50
N LEU A 594 -71.93 4.79 -11.49
CA LEU A 594 -71.60 3.37 -11.46
C LEU A 594 -72.73 2.55 -10.79
N PRO A 595 -72.79 1.23 -11.02
CA PRO A 595 -73.66 0.35 -10.25
C PRO A 595 -73.28 0.24 -8.77
N TRP A 596 -74.19 -0.26 -7.92
CA TRP A 596 -73.96 -0.41 -6.48
C TRP A 596 -72.74 -1.29 -6.16
N THR A 597 -72.52 -2.37 -6.91
CA THR A 597 -71.37 -3.26 -6.72
C THR A 597 -70.03 -2.55 -6.88
N TYR A 598 -70.00 -1.43 -7.60
CA TYR A 598 -68.85 -0.55 -7.82
C TYR A 598 -68.90 0.70 -6.93
N GLN A 599 -69.73 0.70 -5.89
CA GLN A 599 -69.92 1.81 -4.95
C GLN A 599 -70.54 3.05 -5.60
N GLY A 600 -71.43 2.84 -6.58
CA GLY A 600 -72.25 3.90 -7.16
C GLY A 600 -73.01 4.72 -6.11
N LYS A 601 -73.21 6.01 -6.38
CA LYS A 601 -73.94 6.89 -5.47
C LYS A 601 -75.44 6.67 -5.63
N LEU A 602 -76.13 6.24 -4.56
CA LEU A 602 -77.59 6.12 -4.54
C LEU A 602 -78.23 7.49 -4.80
N VAL A 603 -79.19 7.53 -5.72
CA VAL A 603 -79.94 8.75 -6.03
C VAL A 603 -81.43 8.65 -5.76
N ALA A 604 -82.00 7.44 -5.83
CA ALA A 604 -83.39 7.18 -5.52
C ALA A 604 -83.60 5.68 -5.28
N MET A 605 -84.75 5.32 -4.72
CA MET A 605 -85.18 3.91 -4.65
C MET A 605 -86.05 3.58 -5.86
N ALA A 606 -85.85 2.42 -6.46
CA ALA A 606 -86.55 2.03 -7.69
C ALA A 606 -88.06 1.88 -7.51
N ASN A 607 -88.53 1.56 -6.29
CA ASN A 607 -89.95 1.46 -5.97
C ASN A 607 -90.72 2.77 -6.16
N GLN A 608 -90.06 3.92 -6.10
CA GLN A 608 -90.66 5.24 -6.42
C GLN A 608 -91.05 5.36 -7.90
N TYR A 609 -90.51 4.48 -8.74
CA TYR A 609 -90.74 4.43 -10.18
C TYR A 609 -91.34 3.08 -10.62
N ASN A 610 -91.98 2.35 -9.70
CA ASN A 610 -92.55 1.05 -10.02
C ASN A 610 -93.58 1.16 -11.16
N HIS A 611 -93.60 0.16 -12.04
CA HIS A 611 -94.40 0.10 -13.26
C HIS A 611 -94.11 1.18 -14.32
N ARG A 612 -93.07 2.01 -14.12
CA ARG A 612 -92.63 2.97 -15.14
C ARG A 612 -91.88 2.26 -16.26
N LYS A 613 -92.29 2.54 -17.50
CA LYS A 613 -91.59 2.10 -18.70
C LYS A 613 -90.35 2.97 -18.94
N VAL A 614 -89.20 2.35 -19.13
CA VAL A 614 -87.89 2.99 -19.36
C VAL A 614 -87.21 2.36 -20.58
N ILE A 615 -86.33 3.13 -21.22
CA ILE A 615 -85.47 2.63 -22.30
C ILE A 615 -84.11 2.27 -21.71
N ILE A 616 -83.77 0.99 -21.76
CA ILE A 616 -82.47 0.50 -21.32
C ILE A 616 -81.46 0.77 -22.42
N THR A 617 -80.37 1.45 -22.02
CA THR A 617 -79.31 1.94 -22.90
C THR A 617 -78.01 1.15 -22.74
N GLN A 618 -77.78 0.53 -21.58
CA GLN A 618 -76.62 -0.32 -21.34
C GLN A 618 -76.96 -1.51 -20.44
N GLU A 619 -76.27 -2.63 -20.63
CA GLU A 619 -76.20 -3.75 -19.69
C GLU A 619 -74.75 -3.97 -19.24
N TRP A 620 -74.52 -4.22 -17.96
CA TRP A 620 -73.19 -4.51 -17.43
C TRP A 620 -73.23 -5.73 -16.50
N THR A 621 -72.68 -6.84 -16.98
CA THR A 621 -72.49 -8.06 -16.19
C THR A 621 -71.13 -8.03 -15.50
N THR A 622 -71.15 -8.11 -14.16
CA THR A 622 -69.96 -8.18 -13.30
C THR A 622 -69.27 -9.55 -13.41
N PRO A 623 -67.99 -9.69 -13.03
CA PRO A 623 -67.30 -10.98 -12.94
C PRO A 623 -67.99 -12.03 -12.06
N LEU A 624 -68.89 -11.59 -11.16
CA LEU A 624 -69.66 -12.45 -10.27
C LEU A 624 -71.04 -12.84 -10.82
N GLY A 625 -71.35 -12.46 -12.06
CA GLY A 625 -72.58 -12.85 -12.76
C GLY A 625 -73.77 -11.89 -12.58
N ASN A 626 -73.71 -10.95 -11.63
CA ASN A 626 -74.75 -9.94 -11.47
C ASN A 626 -74.79 -9.00 -12.67
N THR A 627 -75.97 -8.75 -13.22
CA THR A 627 -76.15 -7.85 -14.37
C THR A 627 -76.92 -6.60 -13.97
N TRP A 628 -76.37 -5.44 -14.32
CA TRP A 628 -76.98 -4.13 -14.12
C TRP A 628 -77.48 -3.56 -15.45
N VAL A 629 -78.55 -2.78 -15.41
CA VAL A 629 -79.11 -2.06 -16.56
C VAL A 629 -79.01 -0.56 -16.33
N ALA A 630 -78.68 0.20 -17.38
CA ALA A 630 -78.62 1.66 -17.33
C ALA A 630 -79.73 2.30 -18.17
N PHE A 631 -80.33 3.37 -17.66
CA PHE A 631 -81.32 4.18 -18.37
C PHE A 631 -81.23 5.65 -17.97
N ASP A 632 -81.84 6.54 -18.74
CA ASP A 632 -81.93 7.96 -18.39
C ASP A 632 -83.04 8.20 -17.37
N LEU A 633 -82.69 8.90 -16.29
CA LEU A 633 -83.64 9.42 -15.32
C LEU A 633 -83.35 10.90 -15.08
N ASN A 634 -84.19 11.76 -15.65
CA ASN A 634 -84.09 13.22 -15.56
C ASN A 634 -82.73 13.76 -16.06
N GLY A 635 -82.27 13.27 -17.21
CA GLY A 635 -81.01 13.71 -17.82
C GLY A 635 -79.75 13.14 -17.16
N LYS A 636 -79.89 12.11 -16.33
CA LYS A 636 -78.78 11.38 -15.69
C LYS A 636 -78.88 9.90 -15.99
N THR A 637 -77.79 9.29 -16.41
CA THR A 637 -77.68 7.83 -16.50
C THR A 637 -77.68 7.23 -15.10
N VAL A 638 -78.68 6.39 -14.82
CA VAL A 638 -78.81 5.63 -13.57
C VAL A 638 -78.73 4.13 -13.83
N TRP A 639 -78.17 3.40 -12.87
CA TRP A 639 -78.00 1.95 -12.88
C TRP A 639 -78.98 1.28 -11.90
N LEU A 640 -79.61 0.19 -12.36
CA LEU A 640 -80.54 -0.65 -11.61
C LEU A 640 -80.16 -2.13 -11.78
N ASP A 641 -80.43 -2.98 -10.78
CA ASP A 641 -80.28 -4.43 -10.94
C ASP A 641 -81.21 -4.92 -12.05
N LYS A 642 -80.70 -5.69 -13.03
CA LYS A 642 -81.48 -6.18 -14.16
C LYS A 642 -82.67 -7.03 -13.72
N ALA A 643 -82.60 -7.70 -12.57
CA ALA A 643 -83.72 -8.46 -12.06
C ALA A 643 -84.90 -7.54 -11.65
N GLY A 644 -84.65 -6.26 -11.37
CA GLY A 644 -85.66 -5.27 -11.03
C GLY A 644 -86.41 -4.66 -12.22
N ILE A 645 -86.28 -5.24 -13.41
CA ILE A 645 -87.05 -4.87 -14.59
C ILE A 645 -87.72 -6.09 -15.24
N GLN A 646 -88.83 -5.86 -15.92
CA GLN A 646 -89.51 -6.83 -16.78
C GLN A 646 -89.50 -6.30 -18.22
N LYS A 647 -88.97 -7.09 -19.15
CA LYS A 647 -88.93 -6.74 -20.58
C LYS A 647 -90.32 -6.69 -21.20
#